data_AF-B8CG61-F1
#
_entry.id   AF-B8CG61-F1
#
_cell.length_a   1.000
_cell.length_b   1.000
_cell.length_c   1.000
_cell.angle_alpha   90.00
_cell.angle_beta   90.00
_cell.angle_gamma   90.00
#
_symmetry.space_group_name_H-M   'P 1'
#
loop_
_entity.id
_entity.type
_entity.pdbx_description
1 polymer ?
#
loop_
_entity_poly.entity_id
_entity_poly.type
_entity_poly.pdbx_seq_one_letter_code
_entity_poly.pdbx_strand_id
1 'polypeptide(L)'
;MAGSGTPRSARGARNFTYDDALNAPTAPKTYSSPHKLQSQSTRTMVSPSTMSQENVISPSMMKKRIHIAGKHQHAPGSGSPVILRSPPRNSTPRGADGKIAPLSPSSRDTVVRRDSRDDTAAARKRESGEQVRSPRSGSSPSAESAAAASPRSRRSSRSVTGADVIAAASAARAAKRQQEKQMVASSSNNTSSSNTKNADVDVDVDDSNNEDTLSPLPNKHINDNDNDNDSPRTKFQKQLFNNLRTPDASLNELLSVLTDERTSSSGHHAARRVNACGAIKTLTLNKANQVALARTEGVVASITSVLCHVEATEEERTRCINALMHLCVPEKNWRIVYMFPQTPEALARNMADRYPQIRYAACLALSFLAKKNRKEVVVNRILMYSIARVLEVDKNGALERVSVQDKKVFVGSRLCALKMMLHLSKNKDVSVQLAKTECIPAALVQIANKMEVAANILCIAIMTNLTRHPENSVGLCRIDGLVSVLVSHIMPVASNNDGSNGDTADNQECAKCALYALQNLSCTGSIRQELANTPNLLAALTKNAFKTQHPEQQLSALHSLKNLSDDPFNLVTMTNTPGCTATLLALANDGTNAMAQYLACDTLATLSHWLLTLSAAKTRRKIEKDGGLEDRKEEEEDKDLGRRTFQTLTWEMWA
;
A
#
# COMPACT_ATOMS: atom_id res chain seq x y z
N MET A 1 56.64 21.35 -17.24
CA MET A 1 57.54 21.95 -16.24
C MET A 1 56.68 22.43 -15.09
N ALA A 2 56.44 21.58 -14.09
CA ALA A 2 57.26 21.35 -12.88
C ALA A 2 56.96 22.40 -11.79
N GLY A 3 56.41 21.94 -10.66
CA GLY A 3 56.11 22.77 -9.49
C GLY A 3 55.15 22.11 -8.49
N SER A 4 55.63 21.06 -7.83
CA SER A 4 54.98 20.31 -6.75
C SER A 4 54.87 21.11 -5.44
N GLY A 5 53.72 21.04 -4.75
CA GLY A 5 53.56 21.51 -3.37
C GLY A 5 52.59 20.61 -2.59
N THR A 6 53.13 19.78 -1.72
CA THR A 6 52.41 18.98 -0.72
C THR A 6 51.92 19.84 0.45
N PRO A 7 50.80 19.50 1.11
CA PRO A 7 50.58 19.91 2.48
C PRO A 7 50.56 18.74 3.47
N ARG A 8 51.20 19.02 4.60
CA ARG A 8 51.43 18.17 5.78
C ARG A 8 50.14 17.83 6.54
N SER A 9 50.13 16.62 7.05
CA SER A 9 49.25 16.08 8.09
C SER A 9 49.51 16.74 9.45
N ALA A 10 48.44 17.15 10.15
CA ALA A 10 48.48 17.51 11.56
C ALA A 10 47.37 16.75 12.31
N ARG A 11 47.81 15.79 13.14
CA ARG A 11 47.00 15.08 14.14
C ARG A 11 46.72 16.01 15.32
N GLY A 12 45.45 16.21 15.65
CA GLY A 12 45.02 16.81 16.92
C GLY A 12 44.37 15.75 17.81
N ALA A 13 45.11 15.24 18.79
CA ALA A 13 44.59 14.44 19.88
C ALA A 13 43.99 15.36 20.95
N ARG A 14 42.75 15.11 21.38
CA ARG A 14 42.17 15.70 22.59
C ARG A 14 42.04 14.63 23.65
N ASN A 15 42.78 14.84 24.74
CA ASN A 15 42.62 14.16 26.01
C ASN A 15 41.35 14.69 26.70
N PHE A 16 40.53 13.79 27.23
CA PHE A 16 39.59 14.10 28.30
C PHE A 16 39.88 13.15 29.47
N THR A 17 40.33 13.75 30.57
CA THR A 17 40.51 13.14 31.88
C THR A 17 39.16 13.05 32.58
N TYR A 18 38.91 11.91 33.25
CA TYR A 18 37.79 11.69 34.15
C TYR A 18 38.38 11.39 35.53
N ASP A 19 38.03 12.19 36.52
CA ASP A 19 38.21 11.89 37.95
C ASP A 19 36.98 12.38 38.75
N ASP A 20 36.74 11.64 39.84
CA ASP A 20 35.79 11.85 40.95
C ASP A 20 34.29 11.58 40.70
N ALA A 21 33.52 10.87 41.55
CA ALA A 21 33.80 10.20 42.81
C ALA A 21 32.68 9.19 43.19
N LEU A 22 33.13 8.08 43.80
CA LEU A 22 32.60 7.33 44.96
C LEU A 22 31.11 7.47 45.37
N ASN A 23 30.41 6.31 45.46
CA ASN A 23 29.77 5.86 46.71
C ASN A 23 29.33 4.39 46.61
N ALA A 24 29.85 3.56 47.52
CA ALA A 24 29.45 2.17 47.78
C ALA A 24 28.74 2.09 49.14
N PRO A 25 27.96 1.01 49.38
CA PRO A 25 28.10 0.37 50.69
C PRO A 25 28.15 -1.17 50.61
N THR A 26 29.20 -1.70 51.24
CA THR A 26 29.28 -2.84 52.17
C THR A 26 28.54 -4.15 51.87
N ALA A 27 29.35 -5.22 51.71
CA ALA A 27 29.00 -6.62 51.92
C ALA A 27 28.93 -7.00 53.42
N PRO A 28 28.39 -8.19 53.73
CA PRO A 28 29.01 -9.05 54.73
C PRO A 28 29.35 -10.45 54.20
N LYS A 29 30.32 -11.06 54.89
CA LYS A 29 31.07 -12.28 54.57
C LYS A 29 30.51 -13.54 55.26
N THR A 30 30.75 -14.67 54.55
CA THR A 30 31.17 -16.02 55.01
C THR A 30 30.26 -16.94 55.84
N TYR A 31 30.11 -18.18 55.36
CA TYR A 31 30.25 -19.54 55.95
C TYR A 31 29.51 -20.51 54.98
N SER A 32 29.84 -21.77 54.66
CA SER A 32 30.85 -22.76 55.02
C SER A 32 30.85 -23.88 53.93
N SER A 33 31.87 -24.74 53.98
CA SER A 33 32.30 -25.82 53.07
C SER A 33 31.33 -27.04 52.89
N PRO A 34 31.70 -28.14 52.17
CA PRO A 34 30.93 -28.71 51.05
C PRO A 34 30.26 -30.06 51.32
N HIS A 35 29.33 -30.47 50.45
CA HIS A 35 28.88 -31.87 50.34
C HIS A 35 28.95 -32.39 48.90
N LYS A 36 29.69 -33.50 48.74
CA LYS A 36 29.62 -34.44 47.60
C LYS A 36 28.40 -35.36 47.78
N LEU A 37 27.75 -35.71 46.65
CA LEU A 37 27.08 -36.98 46.26
C LEU A 37 26.12 -36.62 45.11
N GLN A 38 26.42 -36.91 43.84
CA GLN A 38 26.30 -38.20 43.14
C GLN A 38 24.85 -38.67 42.99
N SER A 39 24.22 -38.40 41.82
CA SER A 39 23.36 -39.37 41.14
C SER A 39 23.01 -38.92 39.72
N GLN A 40 23.49 -39.73 38.79
CA GLN A 40 22.96 -40.06 37.46
C GLN A 40 21.58 -39.49 37.08
N SER A 41 21.52 -38.84 35.92
CA SER A 41 20.32 -38.85 35.09
C SER A 41 20.73 -38.98 33.63
N THR A 42 20.61 -40.20 33.11
CA THR A 42 20.66 -40.53 31.68
C THR A 42 19.53 -39.79 30.98
N ARG A 43 19.85 -38.68 30.31
CA ARG A 43 18.91 -37.98 29.45
C ARG A 43 18.95 -38.62 28.06
N THR A 44 17.91 -39.38 27.77
CA THR A 44 17.61 -40.00 26.48
C THR A 44 17.60 -38.93 25.39
N MET A 45 18.42 -39.11 24.35
CA MET A 45 18.34 -38.33 23.12
C MET A 45 17.00 -38.64 22.44
N VAL A 46 16.09 -37.66 22.42
CA VAL A 46 14.86 -37.73 21.63
C VAL A 46 15.20 -37.18 20.24
N SER A 47 15.13 -38.05 19.23
CA SER A 47 15.26 -37.68 17.82
C SER A 47 14.19 -36.67 17.42
N PRO A 48 14.54 -35.54 16.77
CA PRO A 48 13.58 -34.54 16.33
C PRO A 48 13.03 -34.91 14.95
N SER A 49 12.08 -35.85 14.93
CA SER A 49 11.30 -36.15 13.73
C SER A 49 9.86 -36.39 14.13
N THR A 50 9.15 -35.32 14.51
CA THR A 50 7.67 -35.16 14.53
C THR A 50 7.26 -33.89 15.31
N MET A 51 7.64 -32.69 14.85
CA MET A 51 6.96 -31.46 15.29
C MET A 51 7.02 -30.38 14.20
N SER A 52 5.98 -30.26 13.38
CA SER A 52 5.73 -29.03 12.61
C SER A 52 4.38 -29.07 11.89
N GLN A 53 3.30 -28.54 12.51
CA GLN A 53 2.15 -27.98 11.77
C GLN A 53 1.40 -26.83 12.48
N GLU A 54 1.76 -26.37 13.68
CA GLU A 54 0.88 -25.47 14.44
C GLU A 54 1.08 -23.95 14.32
N ASN A 55 2.03 -23.43 13.53
CA ASN A 55 2.30 -21.97 13.51
C ASN A 55 2.13 -21.30 12.13
N VAL A 56 1.09 -21.66 11.37
CA VAL A 56 0.69 -20.92 10.17
C VAL A 56 -0.45 -19.95 10.51
N ILE A 57 -0.14 -18.65 10.58
CA ILE A 57 -1.16 -17.60 10.68
C ILE A 57 -1.88 -17.51 9.34
N SER A 58 -3.01 -18.21 9.24
CA SER A 58 -3.93 -18.10 8.11
C SER A 58 -4.31 -16.63 7.86
N PRO A 59 -4.42 -16.17 6.58
CA PRO A 59 -4.97 -14.86 6.20
C PRO A 59 -6.34 -14.51 6.84
N SER A 60 -7.03 -15.49 7.43
CA SER A 60 -8.25 -15.33 8.22
C SER A 60 -8.02 -14.66 9.59
N MET A 61 -6.88 -14.88 10.26
CA MET A 61 -6.55 -14.28 11.56
C MET A 61 -6.26 -12.78 11.41
N MET A 62 -5.57 -12.37 10.34
CA MET A 62 -5.31 -10.96 10.04
C MET A 62 -6.59 -10.19 9.67
N LYS A 63 -7.58 -10.86 9.05
CA LYS A 63 -8.91 -10.27 8.80
C LYS A 63 -9.71 -10.02 10.09
N LYS A 64 -9.56 -10.87 11.12
CA LYS A 64 -10.23 -10.69 12.43
C LYS A 64 -9.68 -9.47 13.18
N ARG A 65 -8.36 -9.23 13.16
CA ARG A 65 -7.70 -8.16 13.92
C ARG A 65 -7.87 -6.76 13.29
N ILE A 66 -7.82 -6.64 11.95
CA ILE A 66 -8.15 -5.38 11.24
C ILE A 66 -9.59 -4.92 11.51
N HIS A 67 -10.51 -5.84 11.82
CA HIS A 67 -11.90 -5.51 12.15
C HIS A 67 -12.08 -4.94 13.57
N ILE A 68 -11.15 -5.20 14.48
CA ILE A 68 -11.17 -4.73 15.88
C ILE A 68 -10.63 -3.30 15.97
N ALA A 69 -9.54 -2.98 15.24
CA ALA A 69 -8.99 -1.62 15.17
C ALA A 69 -9.98 -0.58 14.59
N GLY A 70 -10.96 -1.01 13.78
CA GLY A 70 -12.00 -0.14 13.22
C GLY A 70 -13.20 0.15 14.15
N LYS A 71 -13.27 -0.45 15.35
CA LYS A 71 -14.46 -0.37 16.23
C LYS A 71 -14.37 0.67 17.36
N HIS A 72 -13.20 1.25 17.62
CA HIS A 72 -12.97 2.21 18.71
C HIS A 72 -12.80 3.67 18.23
N GLN A 73 -13.76 4.20 17.47
CA GLN A 73 -13.91 5.65 17.31
C GLN A 73 -15.29 6.05 17.85
N HIS A 74 -15.32 6.51 19.10
CA HIS A 74 -16.47 7.15 19.72
C HIS A 74 -16.73 8.51 19.04
N ALA A 75 -18.01 8.79 18.73
CA ALA A 75 -18.46 10.06 18.19
C ALA A 75 -18.49 11.15 19.28
N PRO A 76 -17.89 12.34 19.09
CA PRO A 76 -18.15 13.47 19.96
C PRO A 76 -19.44 14.20 19.53
N GLY A 77 -20.13 14.76 20.52
CA GLY A 77 -21.48 15.30 20.46
C GLY A 77 -21.75 16.39 19.42
N SER A 78 -23.02 16.45 19.01
CA SER A 78 -23.56 17.35 18.01
C SER A 78 -23.79 18.77 18.57
N GLY A 79 -22.87 19.69 18.28
CA GLY A 79 -23.13 21.13 18.28
C GLY A 79 -23.32 21.63 16.85
N SER A 80 -24.48 22.23 16.55
CA SER A 80 -24.76 22.81 15.22
C SER A 80 -24.25 24.25 15.15
N PRO A 81 -23.63 24.69 14.04
CA PRO A 81 -23.19 26.08 13.87
C PRO A 81 -24.30 26.97 13.30
N VAL A 82 -24.27 28.22 13.75
CA VAL A 82 -25.09 29.36 13.31
C VAL A 82 -24.70 29.75 11.88
N ILE A 83 -25.69 29.87 10.97
CA ILE A 83 -25.50 30.37 9.59
C ILE A 83 -25.98 31.82 9.52
N LEU A 84 -25.03 32.74 9.28
CA LEU A 84 -25.26 34.13 8.87
C LEU A 84 -25.85 34.16 7.44
N ARG A 85 -27.01 34.80 7.27
CA ARG A 85 -27.63 35.08 5.96
C ARG A 85 -27.21 36.47 5.46
N SER A 86 -26.84 36.54 4.18
CA SER A 86 -26.73 37.80 3.42
C SER A 86 -28.12 38.33 3.00
N PRO A 87 -28.30 39.65 2.82
CA PRO A 87 -29.62 40.26 2.61
C PRO A 87 -30.09 40.20 1.15
N PRO A 88 -31.41 40.32 0.88
CA PRO A 88 -31.96 40.27 -0.47
C PRO A 88 -31.89 41.63 -1.17
N ARG A 89 -31.59 41.63 -2.48
CA ARG A 89 -31.81 42.78 -3.38
C ARG A 89 -33.27 42.80 -3.83
N ASN A 90 -33.98 43.86 -3.47
CA ASN A 90 -35.25 44.28 -4.05
C ASN A 90 -35.01 45.15 -5.28
N SER A 91 -35.76 44.89 -6.36
CA SER A 91 -36.37 45.97 -7.17
C SER A 91 -37.41 45.38 -8.12
N THR A 92 -38.66 45.79 -7.90
CA THR A 92 -39.87 45.58 -8.70
C THR A 92 -39.89 46.42 -9.99
N PRO A 93 -40.81 46.13 -10.93
CA PRO A 93 -40.84 46.70 -12.28
C PRO A 93 -41.75 47.94 -12.38
N ARG A 94 -41.48 48.80 -13.37
CA ARG A 94 -42.46 49.75 -13.94
C ARG A 94 -42.32 49.77 -15.46
N GLY A 95 -43.44 49.55 -16.14
CA GLY A 95 -43.57 49.79 -17.58
C GLY A 95 -43.96 51.24 -17.87
N ALA A 96 -43.73 51.65 -19.11
CA ALA A 96 -44.50 52.69 -19.81
C ALA A 96 -44.18 52.61 -21.32
N ASP A 97 -45.23 52.83 -22.10
CA ASP A 97 -45.28 52.86 -23.56
C ASP A 97 -44.40 53.94 -24.22
N GLY A 98 -44.02 53.70 -25.48
CA GLY A 98 -43.47 54.73 -26.35
C GLY A 98 -42.95 54.20 -27.69
N LYS A 99 -43.80 54.27 -28.73
CA LYS A 99 -43.39 54.20 -30.15
C LYS A 99 -42.53 55.41 -30.53
N ILE A 100 -41.48 55.23 -31.34
CA ILE A 100 -41.08 56.00 -32.54
C ILE A 100 -39.88 55.26 -33.19
N ALA A 101 -39.83 55.31 -34.52
CA ALA A 101 -39.04 54.46 -35.42
C ALA A 101 -37.65 55.08 -35.81
N PRO A 102 -36.97 54.71 -36.92
CA PRO A 102 -35.64 54.10 -36.89
C PRO A 102 -34.53 54.93 -37.56
N LEU A 103 -33.27 54.75 -37.16
CA LEU A 103 -32.11 55.12 -37.98
C LEU A 103 -30.96 54.11 -37.80
N SER A 104 -30.55 53.54 -38.92
CA SER A 104 -29.29 52.81 -39.14
C SER A 104 -28.22 53.79 -39.69
N PRO A 105 -27.05 53.32 -40.19
CA PRO A 105 -25.92 52.75 -39.46
C PRO A 105 -24.62 53.58 -39.71
N SER A 106 -23.55 53.34 -38.95
CA SER A 106 -22.22 53.83 -39.34
C SER A 106 -21.11 52.88 -38.91
N SER A 107 -20.55 52.23 -39.93
CA SER A 107 -19.28 51.52 -39.97
C SER A 107 -18.11 52.35 -39.42
N ARG A 108 -17.13 51.70 -38.79
CA ARG A 108 -15.71 51.92 -39.13
C ARG A 108 -14.82 50.84 -38.53
N ASP A 109 -14.26 50.06 -39.44
CA ASP A 109 -13.03 49.29 -39.26
C ASP A 109 -11.88 50.19 -38.81
N THR A 110 -10.98 49.64 -37.99
CA THR A 110 -9.53 49.82 -38.19
C THR A 110 -8.76 48.71 -37.48
N VAL A 111 -8.22 47.84 -38.33
CA VAL A 111 -7.07 46.96 -38.12
C VAL A 111 -5.83 47.83 -37.86
N VAL A 112 -4.92 47.42 -36.95
CA VAL A 112 -3.44 47.33 -37.16
C VAL A 112 -2.74 46.71 -35.94
N ARG A 113 -2.10 45.56 -36.22
CA ARG A 113 -0.82 44.96 -35.78
C ARG A 113 -0.20 45.25 -34.39
N ARG A 114 0.12 44.10 -33.74
CA ARG A 114 1.44 43.64 -33.25
C ARG A 114 2.56 44.68 -33.12
N ASP A 115 3.19 44.71 -31.94
CA ASP A 115 4.61 44.36 -31.83
C ASP A 115 5.00 43.88 -30.42
N SER A 116 5.88 42.87 -30.46
CA SER A 116 6.67 42.26 -29.39
C SER A 116 7.75 43.20 -28.85
N ARG A 117 8.12 43.06 -27.57
CA ARG A 117 9.54 42.98 -27.14
C ARG A 117 9.72 42.63 -25.66
N ASP A 118 10.78 41.86 -25.47
CA ASP A 118 11.35 41.30 -24.25
C ASP A 118 12.09 42.33 -23.36
N ASP A 119 12.52 41.80 -22.21
CA ASP A 119 13.69 42.16 -21.40
C ASP A 119 13.64 43.37 -20.45
N THR A 120 13.64 43.10 -19.14
CA THR A 120 14.87 43.08 -18.31
C THR A 120 14.57 43.10 -16.80
N ALA A 121 15.40 42.37 -16.07
CA ALA A 121 15.52 42.39 -14.61
C ALA A 121 16.29 43.63 -14.12
N ALA A 122 15.93 44.16 -12.94
CA ALA A 122 16.89 44.76 -12.01
C ALA A 122 16.30 44.96 -10.60
N ALA A 123 17.04 44.47 -9.62
CA ALA A 123 16.83 44.64 -8.19
C ALA A 123 17.06 46.08 -7.71
N ARG A 124 16.40 46.49 -6.61
CA ARG A 124 16.97 47.45 -5.63
C ARG A 124 16.21 47.46 -4.29
N LYS A 125 17.00 47.20 -3.24
CA LYS A 125 17.04 47.79 -1.88
C LYS A 125 15.78 48.54 -1.36
N ARG A 126 15.28 48.11 -0.20
CA ARG A 126 14.73 48.95 0.89
C ARG A 126 15.12 48.30 2.22
N GLU A 127 16.03 48.89 2.99
CA GLU A 127 15.82 49.95 4.00
C GLU A 127 15.00 49.51 5.21
N SER A 128 15.72 49.57 6.33
CA SER A 128 15.39 49.36 7.73
C SER A 128 14.42 50.41 8.27
N GLY A 129 13.51 49.98 9.15
CA GLY A 129 12.67 50.86 9.95
C GLY A 129 12.19 50.13 11.20
N GLU A 130 12.84 50.43 12.31
CA GLU A 130 12.66 49.91 13.67
C GLU A 130 11.71 50.85 14.46
N GLN A 131 10.75 50.29 15.22
CA GLN A 131 10.10 50.87 16.42
C GLN A 131 9.02 49.87 16.91
N VAL A 132 9.17 49.13 18.01
CA VAL A 132 9.14 49.51 19.45
C VAL A 132 7.80 50.10 19.90
N ARG A 133 6.87 49.26 20.41
CA ARG A 133 6.40 49.22 21.82
C ARG A 133 5.14 48.36 22.02
N SER A 134 5.14 47.71 23.17
CA SER A 134 4.22 46.70 23.72
C SER A 134 2.95 47.32 24.39
N PRO A 135 2.22 46.62 25.28
CA PRO A 135 0.89 46.08 24.99
C PRO A 135 -0.20 46.69 25.91
N ARG A 136 -1.48 46.38 25.69
CA ARG A 136 -2.48 46.54 26.74
C ARG A 136 -3.58 45.48 26.70
N SER A 137 -3.87 45.06 27.91
CA SER A 137 -4.71 44.00 28.46
C SER A 137 -6.19 44.38 28.61
N GLY A 138 -7.02 43.36 28.83
CA GLY A 138 -8.36 43.45 29.43
C GLY A 138 -9.46 43.62 28.39
N SER A 139 -10.64 43.02 28.49
CA SER A 139 -11.34 42.42 29.62
C SER A 139 -12.67 41.84 29.10
N SER A 140 -13.06 40.64 29.55
CA SER A 140 -14.47 40.18 29.62
C SER A 140 -15.17 40.93 30.80
N PRO A 141 -16.48 40.73 31.15
CA PRO A 141 -17.45 39.70 30.76
C PRO A 141 -18.93 40.21 30.68
N SER A 142 -19.87 39.27 30.89
CA SER A 142 -21.33 39.38 31.18
C SER A 142 -22.28 39.40 29.97
N ALA A 143 -23.51 38.88 30.00
CA ALA A 143 -24.31 37.84 30.70
C ALA A 143 -25.79 38.22 30.43
N GLU A 144 -26.71 37.26 30.53
CA GLU A 144 -28.19 37.42 30.48
C GLU A 144 -28.80 37.74 29.08
N SER A 145 -30.03 37.36 28.71
CA SER A 145 -31.20 36.87 29.45
C SER A 145 -32.09 35.99 28.55
N ALA A 146 -33.02 35.27 29.20
CA ALA A 146 -34.02 34.39 28.62
C ALA A 146 -35.29 35.13 28.13
N ALA A 147 -35.99 34.58 27.12
CA ALA A 147 -37.44 34.75 26.95
C ALA A 147 -38.05 33.67 26.04
N ALA A 148 -39.24 33.19 26.45
CA ALA A 148 -40.04 32.13 25.85
C ALA A 148 -41.05 32.64 24.81
N ALA A 149 -41.48 31.79 23.85
CA ALA A 149 -42.86 31.69 23.33
C ALA A 149 -43.02 30.63 22.20
N SER A 150 -43.82 29.59 22.49
CA SER A 150 -44.94 28.95 21.75
C SER A 150 -44.99 28.73 20.20
N PRO A 151 -45.82 27.76 19.74
CA PRO A 151 -45.49 26.85 18.64
C PRO A 151 -46.16 27.19 17.30
N ARG A 152 -45.54 26.79 16.18
CA ARG A 152 -46.22 26.70 14.88
C ARG A 152 -45.85 25.44 14.11
N SER A 153 -46.89 24.68 13.79
CA SER A 153 -46.95 23.57 12.84
C SER A 153 -46.67 24.04 11.41
N ARG A 154 -45.81 23.35 10.66
CA ARG A 154 -46.15 22.70 9.38
C ARG A 154 -44.95 22.18 8.56
N ARG A 155 -45.14 20.93 8.10
CA ARG A 155 -44.85 20.34 6.78
C ARG A 155 -43.39 20.00 6.41
N SER A 156 -43.19 18.68 6.43
CA SER A 156 -42.12 17.86 5.88
C SER A 156 -41.78 18.16 4.41
N SER A 157 -40.49 18.40 4.15
CA SER A 157 -39.84 18.15 2.86
C SER A 157 -38.53 17.41 3.14
N ARG A 158 -38.50 16.12 2.79
CA ARG A 158 -37.43 15.16 3.09
C ARG A 158 -36.26 15.37 2.12
N SER A 159 -35.23 16.11 2.52
CA SER A 159 -33.96 16.15 1.80
C SER A 159 -33.11 14.95 2.19
N VAL A 160 -32.82 14.06 1.24
CA VAL A 160 -31.93 12.91 1.41
C VAL A 160 -30.50 13.42 1.54
N THR A 161 -29.87 13.19 2.70
CA THR A 161 -28.48 13.58 2.96
C THR A 161 -27.57 12.36 2.80
N GLY A 162 -26.27 12.57 2.55
CA GLY A 162 -25.29 11.51 2.30
C GLY A 162 -25.13 10.46 3.42
N ALA A 163 -25.73 10.67 4.59
CA ALA A 163 -25.82 9.68 5.66
C ALA A 163 -26.65 8.45 5.26
N ASP A 164 -27.68 8.60 4.41
CA ASP A 164 -28.58 7.52 4.00
C ASP A 164 -27.88 6.46 3.11
N VAL A 165 -26.87 6.88 2.34
CA VAL A 165 -26.08 6.00 1.46
C VAL A 165 -25.14 5.10 2.27
N ILE A 166 -24.55 5.65 3.35
CA ILE A 166 -23.67 4.89 4.26
C ILE A 166 -24.50 3.90 5.10
N ALA A 167 -25.69 4.32 5.56
CA ALA A 167 -26.62 3.46 6.29
C ALA A 167 -27.14 2.30 5.41
N ALA A 168 -27.48 2.56 4.14
CA ALA A 168 -27.93 1.53 3.20
C ALA A 168 -26.84 0.48 2.87
N ALA A 169 -25.57 0.90 2.78
CA ALA A 169 -24.45 -0.01 2.57
C ALA A 169 -24.14 -0.88 3.81
N SER A 170 -24.36 -0.34 5.01
CA SER A 170 -24.22 -1.07 6.29
C SER A 170 -25.35 -2.10 6.47
N ALA A 171 -26.61 -1.70 6.22
CA ALA A 171 -27.77 -2.57 6.30
C ALA A 171 -27.70 -3.74 5.30
N ALA A 172 -27.22 -3.50 4.07
CA ALA A 172 -27.04 -4.55 3.07
C ALA A 172 -25.98 -5.59 3.48
N ARG A 173 -24.94 -5.20 4.23
CA ARG A 173 -23.93 -6.12 4.77
C ARG A 173 -24.45 -6.91 5.97
N ALA A 174 -25.33 -6.33 6.78
CA ALA A 174 -25.99 -7.01 7.89
C ALA A 174 -26.99 -8.08 7.38
N ALA A 175 -27.78 -7.77 6.36
CA ALA A 175 -28.72 -8.70 5.75
C ALA A 175 -28.01 -9.91 5.10
N LYS A 176 -26.90 -9.68 4.39
CA LYS A 176 -26.08 -10.77 3.81
C LYS A 176 -25.51 -11.72 4.88
N ARG A 177 -25.15 -11.20 6.06
CA ARG A 177 -24.66 -12.01 7.19
C ARG A 177 -25.74 -12.87 7.83
N GLN A 178 -27.01 -12.44 7.82
CA GLN A 178 -28.11 -13.26 8.29
C GLN A 178 -28.43 -14.39 7.29
N GLN A 179 -28.32 -14.10 5.99
CA GLN A 179 -28.53 -15.09 4.93
C GLN A 179 -27.44 -16.17 4.90
N GLU A 180 -26.17 -15.79 5.09
CA GLU A 180 -25.04 -16.74 5.20
C GLU A 180 -25.15 -17.63 6.45
N LYS A 181 -25.67 -17.10 7.57
CA LYS A 181 -25.93 -17.90 8.79
C LYS A 181 -27.08 -18.90 8.61
N GLN A 182 -28.10 -18.56 7.81
CA GLN A 182 -29.21 -19.48 7.53
C GLN A 182 -28.83 -20.58 6.54
N MET A 183 -27.92 -20.32 5.59
CA MET A 183 -27.44 -21.35 4.65
C MET A 183 -26.47 -22.34 5.30
N VAL A 184 -25.68 -21.93 6.30
CA VAL A 184 -24.80 -22.86 7.03
C VAL A 184 -25.58 -23.77 7.98
N ALA A 185 -26.74 -23.33 8.49
CA ALA A 185 -27.61 -24.17 9.32
C ALA A 185 -28.39 -25.23 8.53
N SER A 186 -28.40 -25.17 7.19
CA SER A 186 -29.19 -26.05 6.32
C SER A 186 -28.36 -27.04 5.49
N SER A 187 -27.03 -27.08 5.66
CA SER A 187 -26.14 -28.01 4.91
C SER A 187 -25.54 -29.16 5.74
N SER A 188 -25.90 -29.30 7.01
CA SER A 188 -25.53 -30.47 7.83
C SER A 188 -26.65 -31.52 7.78
N ASN A 189 -26.75 -32.23 6.67
CA ASN A 189 -27.37 -33.57 6.54
C ASN A 189 -27.24 -34.01 5.08
N ASN A 190 -26.15 -34.70 4.74
CA ASN A 190 -26.09 -35.76 3.71
C ASN A 190 -24.63 -36.17 3.48
N THR A 191 -24.26 -37.33 4.00
CA THR A 191 -23.02 -38.04 3.67
C THR A 191 -23.41 -39.44 3.23
N SER A 192 -23.26 -39.74 1.94
CA SER A 192 -23.20 -41.11 1.42
C SER A 192 -22.37 -41.17 0.14
N SER A 193 -21.23 -41.86 0.28
CA SER A 193 -20.59 -42.80 -0.64
C SER A 193 -20.72 -42.64 -2.16
N SER A 194 -19.59 -42.52 -2.85
CA SER A 194 -19.30 -43.36 -4.01
C SER A 194 -17.80 -43.45 -4.34
N ASN A 195 -17.38 -44.70 -4.53
CA ASN A 195 -16.13 -45.16 -5.13
C ASN A 195 -16.03 -44.73 -6.60
N THR A 196 -14.84 -44.32 -7.03
CA THR A 196 -14.41 -44.50 -8.44
C THR A 196 -12.91 -44.79 -8.52
N LYS A 197 -12.63 -45.86 -9.28
CA LYS A 197 -11.32 -46.42 -9.62
C LYS A 197 -10.55 -45.49 -10.55
N ASN A 198 -9.25 -45.31 -10.30
CA ASN A 198 -8.32 -44.72 -11.26
C ASN A 198 -7.79 -45.80 -12.20
N ALA A 199 -7.81 -45.52 -13.50
CA ALA A 199 -7.09 -46.27 -14.51
C ALA A 199 -5.98 -45.36 -15.04
N ASP A 200 -4.75 -45.83 -14.89
CA ASP A 200 -3.54 -45.30 -15.53
C ASP A 200 -3.60 -45.57 -17.03
N VAL A 201 -3.28 -44.56 -17.83
CA VAL A 201 -2.98 -44.70 -19.26
C VAL A 201 -1.71 -43.91 -19.54
N ASP A 202 -0.63 -44.65 -19.73
CA ASP A 202 0.63 -44.20 -20.32
C ASP A 202 0.42 -43.78 -21.77
N VAL A 203 1.02 -42.66 -22.16
CA VAL A 203 1.07 -42.18 -23.55
C VAL A 203 2.52 -42.13 -23.97
N ASP A 204 2.91 -43.12 -24.77
CA ASP A 204 4.16 -43.14 -25.53
C ASP A 204 4.16 -42.04 -26.60
N VAL A 205 5.26 -41.29 -26.64
CA VAL A 205 5.55 -40.29 -27.67
C VAL A 205 6.49 -40.95 -28.66
N ASP A 206 5.95 -41.28 -29.84
CA ASP A 206 6.74 -41.80 -30.95
C ASP A 206 7.11 -40.68 -31.92
N ASP A 207 8.41 -40.64 -32.21
CA ASP A 207 9.14 -39.63 -32.98
C ASP A 207 9.42 -40.23 -34.36
N SER A 208 8.87 -39.66 -35.43
CA SER A 208 9.31 -40.03 -36.79
C SER A 208 9.09 -38.93 -37.83
N ASN A 209 10.23 -38.54 -38.40
CA ASN A 209 10.44 -37.77 -39.60
C ASN A 209 9.77 -38.41 -40.83
N ASN A 210 9.23 -37.57 -41.73
CA ASN A 210 9.31 -37.89 -43.17
C ASN A 210 9.28 -36.61 -44.03
N GLU A 211 10.26 -36.51 -44.91
CA GLU A 211 10.43 -35.49 -45.96
C GLU A 211 9.57 -35.81 -47.20
N ASP A 212 9.39 -34.75 -48.01
CA ASP A 212 9.16 -34.72 -49.45
C ASP A 212 7.89 -35.33 -50.06
N THR A 213 6.96 -34.46 -50.47
CA THR A 213 6.46 -34.45 -51.85
C THR A 213 5.75 -33.14 -52.20
N LEU A 214 6.36 -32.38 -53.12
CA LEU A 214 5.77 -31.20 -53.77
C LEU A 214 4.71 -31.62 -54.79
N SER A 215 3.51 -31.04 -54.70
CA SER A 215 2.48 -31.07 -55.73
C SER A 215 1.76 -29.72 -55.76
N PRO A 216 1.55 -29.08 -56.93
CA PRO A 216 0.94 -27.76 -57.02
C PRO A 216 -0.59 -27.88 -56.93
N LEU A 217 -1.17 -27.36 -55.85
CA LEU A 217 -2.62 -27.26 -55.65
C LEU A 217 -3.16 -25.91 -56.16
N PRO A 218 -4.44 -25.88 -56.59
CA PRO A 218 -5.04 -24.80 -57.35
C PRO A 218 -5.42 -23.60 -56.46
N ASN A 219 -5.41 -22.42 -57.09
CA ASN A 219 -5.82 -21.12 -56.57
C ASN A 219 -7.07 -21.20 -55.67
N LYS A 220 -6.83 -21.20 -54.36
CA LYS A 220 -7.86 -21.11 -53.32
C LYS A 220 -8.01 -19.62 -53.02
N HIS A 221 -9.19 -19.07 -53.32
CA HIS A 221 -9.60 -17.73 -52.91
C HIS A 221 -9.22 -17.50 -51.43
N ILE A 222 -8.29 -16.56 -51.22
CA ILE A 222 -7.95 -16.04 -49.89
C ILE A 222 -9.20 -15.29 -49.43
N ASN A 223 -10.03 -15.97 -48.64
CA ASN A 223 -11.01 -15.29 -47.80
C ASN A 223 -10.21 -14.66 -46.65
N ASP A 224 -10.23 -13.33 -46.58
CA ASP A 224 -9.65 -12.48 -45.54
C ASP A 224 -10.26 -12.78 -44.15
N ASN A 225 -9.94 -13.95 -43.59
CA ASN A 225 -10.19 -14.29 -42.20
C ASN A 225 -9.02 -13.83 -41.32
N ASP A 226 -8.59 -12.58 -41.46
CA ASP A 226 -7.54 -11.93 -40.66
C ASP A 226 -7.93 -11.72 -39.16
N ASN A 227 -9.06 -12.27 -38.73
CA ASN A 227 -9.53 -12.20 -37.34
C ASN A 227 -8.71 -13.04 -36.34
N ASP A 228 -7.74 -13.84 -36.81
CA ASP A 228 -6.94 -14.67 -35.90
C ASP A 228 -5.83 -13.94 -35.16
N ASN A 229 -5.44 -12.74 -35.61
CA ASN A 229 -4.42 -11.90 -34.95
C ASN A 229 -4.93 -11.09 -33.75
N ASP A 230 -6.24 -11.13 -33.44
CA ASP A 230 -6.77 -10.44 -32.27
C ASP A 230 -6.27 -11.09 -30.97
N SER A 231 -5.73 -10.26 -30.07
CA SER A 231 -5.43 -10.68 -28.69
C SER A 231 -6.65 -11.38 -28.06
N PRO A 232 -6.47 -12.43 -27.23
CA PRO A 232 -7.58 -13.10 -26.53
C PRO A 232 -8.48 -12.12 -25.75
N ARG A 233 -7.90 -11.02 -25.27
CA ARG A 233 -8.62 -9.92 -24.62
C ARG A 233 -9.61 -9.24 -25.58
N THR A 234 -9.19 -8.95 -26.80
CA THR A 234 -10.00 -8.31 -27.84
C THR A 234 -11.13 -9.23 -28.30
N LYS A 235 -10.86 -10.53 -28.51
CA LYS A 235 -11.89 -11.53 -28.86
C LYS A 235 -12.96 -11.61 -27.76
N PHE A 236 -12.56 -11.70 -26.50
CA PHE A 236 -13.49 -11.70 -25.36
C PHE A 236 -14.28 -10.39 -25.23
N GLN A 237 -13.63 -9.25 -25.50
CA GLN A 237 -14.28 -7.94 -25.47
C GLN A 237 -15.36 -7.81 -26.55
N LYS A 238 -15.06 -8.21 -27.78
CA LYS A 238 -16.03 -8.25 -28.89
C LYS A 238 -17.22 -9.14 -28.54
N GLN A 239 -16.97 -10.35 -28.05
CA GLN A 239 -18.05 -11.27 -27.63
C GLN A 239 -18.91 -10.66 -26.53
N LEU A 240 -18.30 -9.97 -25.56
CA LEU A 240 -19.02 -9.35 -24.46
C LEU A 240 -19.88 -8.16 -24.93
N PHE A 241 -19.42 -7.39 -25.91
CA PHE A 241 -20.19 -6.28 -26.49
C PHE A 241 -21.33 -6.73 -27.39
N ASN A 242 -21.18 -7.83 -28.12
CA ASN A 242 -22.25 -8.41 -28.93
C ASN A 242 -23.43 -8.92 -28.09
N ASN A 243 -23.23 -9.14 -26.79
CA ASN A 243 -24.26 -9.61 -25.85
C ASN A 243 -24.89 -8.47 -25.03
N LEU A 244 -24.59 -7.21 -25.36
CA LEU A 244 -25.22 -6.07 -24.68
C LEU A 244 -26.68 -5.93 -25.12
N ARG A 245 -27.54 -5.55 -24.18
CA ARG A 245 -28.94 -5.24 -24.44
C ARG A 245 -29.04 -3.88 -25.11
N THR A 246 -29.89 -3.77 -26.13
CA THR A 246 -30.24 -2.48 -26.70
C THR A 246 -30.97 -1.62 -25.66
N PRO A 247 -30.64 -0.32 -25.52
CA PRO A 247 -31.38 0.57 -24.65
C PRO A 247 -32.80 0.79 -25.21
N ASP A 248 -33.77 0.97 -24.33
CA ASP A 248 -35.09 1.46 -24.75
C ASP A 248 -34.99 2.90 -25.28
N ALA A 249 -36.03 3.37 -25.98
CA ALA A 249 -36.02 4.69 -26.63
C ALA A 249 -35.73 5.84 -25.64
N SER A 250 -36.26 5.75 -24.42
CA SER A 250 -36.09 6.80 -23.41
C SER A 250 -34.67 6.83 -22.84
N LEU A 251 -34.09 5.66 -22.59
CA LEU A 251 -32.70 5.54 -22.17
C LEU A 251 -31.76 5.95 -23.31
N ASN A 252 -32.06 5.60 -24.55
CA ASN A 252 -31.26 6.00 -25.70
C ASN A 252 -31.22 7.52 -25.89
N GLU A 253 -32.37 8.21 -25.75
CA GLU A 253 -32.42 9.68 -25.75
C GLU A 253 -31.62 10.27 -24.58
N LEU A 254 -31.69 9.65 -23.40
CA LEU A 254 -30.90 10.08 -22.25
C LEU A 254 -29.38 9.92 -22.50
N LEU A 255 -28.97 8.82 -23.12
CA LEU A 255 -27.57 8.55 -23.46
C LEU A 255 -27.05 9.50 -24.54
N SER A 256 -27.86 9.83 -25.55
CA SER A 256 -27.46 10.80 -26.58
C SER A 256 -27.21 12.19 -26.00
N VAL A 257 -28.00 12.63 -25.01
CA VAL A 257 -27.77 13.89 -24.30
C VAL A 257 -26.46 13.89 -23.49
N LEU A 258 -26.01 12.73 -22.98
CA LEU A 258 -24.75 12.63 -22.22
C LEU A 258 -23.52 12.75 -23.11
N THR A 259 -23.61 12.21 -24.33
CA THR A 259 -22.51 12.11 -25.29
C THR A 259 -22.49 13.23 -26.33
N ASP A 260 -23.52 14.08 -26.39
CA ASP A 260 -23.55 15.20 -27.32
C ASP A 260 -22.51 16.27 -26.95
N GLU A 261 -21.35 16.25 -27.61
CA GLU A 261 -20.24 17.18 -27.37
C GLU A 261 -20.63 18.64 -27.64
N ARG A 262 -21.60 18.88 -28.53
CA ARG A 262 -22.09 20.23 -28.86
C ARG A 262 -22.75 20.90 -27.66
N THR A 263 -23.15 20.11 -26.67
CA THR A 263 -23.82 20.62 -25.47
C THR A 263 -22.91 21.35 -24.49
N SER A 264 -21.59 21.17 -24.60
CA SER A 264 -20.64 21.70 -23.61
C SER A 264 -20.47 23.23 -23.69
N SER A 265 -20.72 23.86 -24.85
CA SER A 265 -20.40 25.28 -25.08
C SER A 265 -21.54 26.26 -24.80
N SER A 266 -22.80 25.80 -24.74
CA SER A 266 -23.94 26.68 -24.41
C SER A 266 -24.48 26.39 -23.01
N GLY A 267 -24.74 27.44 -22.22
CA GLY A 267 -25.21 27.31 -20.84
C GLY A 267 -26.52 26.51 -20.67
N HIS A 268 -27.43 26.57 -21.66
CA HIS A 268 -28.67 25.77 -21.63
C HIS A 268 -28.42 24.28 -21.84
N HIS A 269 -27.48 23.95 -22.72
CA HIS A 269 -27.14 22.57 -23.01
C HIS A 269 -26.35 21.91 -21.87
N ALA A 270 -25.47 22.66 -21.18
CA ALA A 270 -24.80 22.20 -19.97
C ALA A 270 -25.77 21.78 -18.86
N ALA A 271 -26.84 22.56 -18.62
CA ALA A 271 -27.87 22.21 -17.64
C ALA A 271 -28.61 20.90 -18.02
N ARG A 272 -28.89 20.68 -19.31
CA ARG A 272 -29.53 19.46 -19.79
C ARG A 272 -28.65 18.23 -19.56
N ARG A 273 -27.35 18.33 -19.84
CA ARG A 273 -26.38 17.26 -19.62
C ARG A 273 -26.19 16.94 -18.13
N VAL A 274 -26.07 17.95 -17.27
CA VAL A 274 -26.06 17.81 -15.80
C VAL A 274 -27.30 17.04 -15.31
N ASN A 275 -28.49 17.37 -15.82
CA ASN A 275 -29.73 16.67 -15.48
C ASN A 275 -29.72 15.21 -15.96
N ALA A 276 -29.23 14.95 -17.18
CA ALA A 276 -29.07 13.60 -17.70
C ALA A 276 -28.13 12.74 -16.83
N CYS A 277 -27.00 13.30 -16.41
CA CYS A 277 -26.08 12.65 -15.46
C CYS A 277 -26.78 12.33 -14.13
N GLY A 278 -27.65 13.23 -13.66
CA GLY A 278 -28.46 13.04 -12.45
C GLY A 278 -29.48 11.90 -12.59
N ALA A 279 -30.14 11.79 -13.74
CA ALA A 279 -31.06 10.72 -14.04
C ALA A 279 -30.35 9.35 -14.06
N ILE A 280 -29.20 9.24 -14.75
CA ILE A 280 -28.39 8.00 -14.75
C ILE A 280 -27.93 7.62 -13.34
N LYS A 281 -27.45 8.59 -12.53
CA LYS A 281 -27.10 8.33 -11.13
C LYS A 281 -28.28 7.75 -10.34
N THR A 282 -29.49 8.29 -10.55
CA THR A 282 -30.71 7.83 -9.86
C THR A 282 -31.11 6.42 -10.32
N LEU A 283 -31.04 6.15 -11.62
CA LEU A 283 -31.35 4.83 -12.18
C LEU A 283 -30.40 3.74 -11.66
N THR A 284 -29.11 4.04 -11.55
CA THR A 284 -28.07 3.12 -11.04
C THR A 284 -28.11 2.92 -9.53
N LEU A 285 -28.74 3.83 -8.77
CA LEU A 285 -28.91 3.69 -7.32
C LEU A 285 -29.82 2.49 -6.97
N ASN A 286 -30.77 2.16 -7.84
CA ASN A 286 -31.64 1.00 -7.65
C ASN A 286 -30.89 -0.31 -7.94
N LYS A 287 -30.75 -1.18 -6.93
CA LYS A 287 -30.05 -2.47 -7.02
C LYS A 287 -30.58 -3.37 -8.13
N ALA A 288 -31.88 -3.35 -8.41
CA ALA A 288 -32.49 -4.16 -9.47
C ALA A 288 -31.97 -3.75 -10.86
N ASN A 289 -31.63 -2.48 -11.04
CA ASN A 289 -31.22 -1.92 -12.33
C ASN A 289 -29.72 -2.07 -12.57
N GLN A 290 -28.88 -2.18 -11.52
CA GLN A 290 -27.42 -2.13 -11.64
C GLN A 290 -26.85 -3.17 -12.61
N VAL A 291 -27.34 -4.42 -12.56
CA VAL A 291 -26.84 -5.48 -13.44
C VAL A 291 -27.35 -5.30 -14.88
N ALA A 292 -28.61 -4.89 -15.04
CA ALA A 292 -29.19 -4.65 -16.35
C ALA A 292 -28.50 -3.48 -17.05
N LEU A 293 -28.37 -2.34 -16.38
CA LEU A 293 -27.76 -1.12 -16.93
C LEU A 293 -26.29 -1.31 -17.31
N ALA A 294 -25.50 -2.04 -16.50
CA ALA A 294 -24.11 -2.34 -16.87
C ALA A 294 -23.99 -3.22 -18.13
N ARG A 295 -25.07 -3.91 -18.50
CA ARG A 295 -25.19 -4.79 -19.67
C ARG A 295 -26.03 -4.16 -20.78
N THR A 296 -26.39 -2.89 -20.66
CA THR A 296 -27.07 -2.14 -21.71
C THR A 296 -26.03 -1.38 -22.52
N GLU A 297 -26.16 -1.45 -23.84
CA GLU A 297 -25.28 -0.75 -24.79
C GLU A 297 -25.28 0.76 -24.52
N GLY A 298 -24.11 1.38 -24.67
CA GLY A 298 -23.93 2.81 -24.50
C GLY A 298 -23.89 3.31 -23.05
N VAL A 299 -24.45 2.61 -22.06
CA VAL A 299 -24.54 3.13 -20.67
C VAL A 299 -23.15 3.35 -20.05
N VAL A 300 -22.31 2.31 -19.96
CA VAL A 300 -20.97 2.44 -19.36
C VAL A 300 -20.10 3.38 -20.21
N ALA A 301 -20.17 3.26 -21.53
CA ALA A 301 -19.42 4.09 -22.47
C ALA A 301 -19.75 5.59 -22.35
N SER A 302 -21.03 5.94 -22.22
CA SER A 302 -21.47 7.34 -22.06
C SER A 302 -21.01 7.91 -20.71
N ILE A 303 -21.10 7.12 -19.63
CA ILE A 303 -20.60 7.52 -18.31
C ILE A 303 -19.08 7.75 -18.36
N THR A 304 -18.31 6.84 -18.96
CA THR A 304 -16.85 6.99 -19.05
C THR A 304 -16.44 8.13 -19.98
N SER A 305 -17.20 8.37 -21.05
CA SER A 305 -16.96 9.50 -21.96
C SER A 305 -17.09 10.84 -21.22
N VAL A 306 -18.16 11.04 -20.45
CA VAL A 306 -18.33 12.23 -19.60
C VAL A 306 -17.18 12.36 -18.59
N LEU A 307 -16.75 11.25 -17.99
CA LEU A 307 -15.67 11.24 -17.00
C LEU A 307 -14.28 11.51 -17.59
N CYS A 308 -14.06 11.22 -18.88
CA CYS A 308 -12.83 11.53 -19.61
C CYS A 308 -12.84 12.96 -20.18
N HIS A 309 -14.01 13.55 -20.40
CA HIS A 309 -14.15 14.88 -20.99
C HIS A 309 -13.51 15.97 -20.11
N VAL A 310 -12.59 16.74 -20.70
CA VAL A 310 -11.79 17.77 -19.99
C VAL A 310 -12.69 18.88 -19.44
N GLU A 311 -13.70 19.28 -20.20
CA GLU A 311 -14.61 20.38 -19.87
C GLU A 311 -15.86 19.93 -19.09
N ALA A 312 -15.98 18.64 -18.74
CA ALA A 312 -17.11 18.21 -17.91
C ALA A 312 -17.10 18.99 -16.60
N THR A 313 -18.24 19.52 -16.20
CA THR A 313 -18.41 20.24 -14.94
C THR A 313 -18.18 19.32 -13.74
N GLU A 314 -17.87 19.90 -12.58
CA GLU A 314 -17.74 19.14 -11.33
C GLU A 314 -19.00 18.33 -11.02
N GLU A 315 -20.18 18.89 -11.25
CA GLU A 315 -21.45 18.23 -11.00
C GLU A 315 -21.67 17.01 -11.91
N GLU A 316 -21.36 17.14 -13.20
CA GLU A 316 -21.43 16.03 -14.16
C GLU A 316 -20.50 14.91 -13.74
N ARG A 317 -19.22 15.22 -13.46
CA ARG A 317 -18.23 14.23 -13.03
C ARG A 317 -18.66 13.55 -11.73
N THR A 318 -19.12 14.32 -10.75
CA THR A 318 -19.62 13.79 -9.47
C THR A 318 -20.80 12.85 -9.66
N ARG A 319 -21.75 13.17 -10.55
CA ARG A 319 -22.92 12.31 -10.81
C ARG A 319 -22.52 11.04 -11.56
N CYS A 320 -21.70 11.16 -12.60
CA CYS A 320 -21.23 10.05 -13.41
C CYS A 320 -20.32 9.09 -12.64
N ILE A 321 -19.39 9.58 -11.81
CA ILE A 321 -18.50 8.71 -11.04
C ILE A 321 -19.26 7.92 -9.97
N ASN A 322 -20.30 8.52 -9.38
CA ASN A 322 -21.20 7.82 -8.46
C ASN A 322 -22.03 6.76 -9.19
N ALA A 323 -22.53 7.08 -10.39
CA ALA A 323 -23.23 6.10 -11.22
C ALA A 323 -22.32 4.91 -11.58
N LEU A 324 -21.09 5.17 -12.02
CA LEU A 324 -20.09 4.14 -12.30
C LEU A 324 -19.81 3.29 -11.06
N MET A 325 -19.58 3.93 -9.91
CA MET A 325 -19.37 3.25 -8.63
C MET A 325 -20.55 2.33 -8.28
N HIS A 326 -21.80 2.77 -8.46
CA HIS A 326 -22.99 1.93 -8.23
C HIS A 326 -23.02 0.71 -9.16
N LEU A 327 -22.68 0.89 -10.44
CA LEU A 327 -22.57 -0.21 -11.40
C LEU A 327 -21.47 -1.20 -11.02
N CYS A 328 -20.42 -0.77 -10.31
CA CYS A 328 -19.36 -1.64 -9.79
C CYS A 328 -19.74 -2.41 -8.51
N VAL A 329 -20.87 -2.12 -7.85
CA VAL A 329 -21.24 -2.81 -6.60
C VAL A 329 -21.52 -4.31 -6.82
N PRO A 330 -22.34 -4.73 -7.81
CA PRO A 330 -22.59 -6.14 -8.07
C PRO A 330 -21.35 -6.86 -8.64
N GLU A 331 -20.99 -8.01 -8.07
CA GLU A 331 -19.85 -8.82 -8.55
C GLU A 331 -19.98 -9.24 -10.02
N LYS A 332 -21.23 -9.49 -10.48
CA LYS A 332 -21.53 -9.83 -11.87
C LYS A 332 -21.13 -8.74 -12.87
N ASN A 333 -20.89 -7.51 -12.41
CA ASN A 333 -20.54 -6.37 -13.24
C ASN A 333 -19.03 -6.11 -13.30
N TRP A 334 -18.21 -6.67 -12.41
CA TRP A 334 -16.81 -6.26 -12.28
C TRP A 334 -15.99 -6.49 -13.55
N ARG A 335 -16.20 -7.61 -14.24
CA ARG A 335 -15.49 -7.91 -15.48
C ARG A 335 -15.98 -7.04 -16.63
N ILE A 336 -17.30 -6.97 -16.84
CA ILE A 336 -17.90 -6.20 -17.94
C ILE A 336 -17.56 -4.71 -17.85
N VAL A 337 -17.74 -4.07 -16.69
CA VAL A 337 -17.49 -2.63 -16.53
C VAL A 337 -16.02 -2.28 -16.78
N TYR A 338 -15.09 -3.11 -16.30
CA TYR A 338 -13.65 -2.88 -16.49
C TYR A 338 -13.20 -3.07 -17.95
N MET A 339 -13.87 -3.94 -18.70
CA MET A 339 -13.54 -4.24 -20.09
C MET A 339 -13.94 -3.13 -21.08
N PHE A 340 -14.70 -2.11 -20.66
CA PHE A 340 -14.93 -0.94 -21.50
C PHE A 340 -13.63 -0.13 -21.67
N PRO A 341 -13.23 0.25 -22.90
CA PRO A 341 -11.91 0.82 -23.19
C PRO A 341 -11.53 2.03 -22.33
N GLN A 342 -12.50 2.92 -22.10
CA GLN A 342 -12.28 4.17 -21.37
C GLN A 342 -12.40 4.05 -19.85
N THR A 343 -12.86 2.91 -19.31
CA THR A 343 -13.05 2.77 -17.85
C THR A 343 -11.76 2.99 -17.06
N PRO A 344 -10.60 2.39 -17.43
CA PRO A 344 -9.35 2.63 -16.71
C PRO A 344 -8.90 4.09 -16.75
N GLU A 345 -9.01 4.74 -17.91
CA GLU A 345 -8.63 6.14 -18.09
C GLU A 345 -9.54 7.08 -17.29
N ALA A 346 -10.86 6.86 -17.37
CA ALA A 346 -11.86 7.60 -16.60
C ALA A 346 -11.57 7.49 -15.09
N LEU A 347 -11.30 6.29 -14.58
CA LEU A 347 -10.97 6.09 -13.16
C LEU A 347 -9.66 6.78 -12.77
N ALA A 348 -8.61 6.62 -13.57
CA ALA A 348 -7.32 7.27 -13.35
C ALA A 348 -7.45 8.80 -13.27
N ARG A 349 -8.10 9.41 -14.25
CA ARG A 349 -8.33 10.86 -14.32
C ARG A 349 -9.09 11.37 -13.09
N ASN A 350 -10.15 10.66 -12.69
CA ASN A 350 -10.99 11.07 -11.56
C ASN A 350 -10.33 10.78 -10.20
N MET A 351 -9.38 9.84 -10.11
CA MET A 351 -8.51 9.68 -8.94
C MET A 351 -7.54 10.85 -8.76
N ALA A 352 -7.12 11.50 -9.85
CA ALA A 352 -6.31 12.71 -9.82
C ALA A 352 -7.12 14.00 -9.60
N ASP A 353 -8.45 13.92 -9.52
CA ASP A 353 -9.32 15.09 -9.40
C ASP A 353 -9.05 15.86 -8.08
N ARG A 354 -9.18 17.19 -8.12
CA ARG A 354 -9.04 18.08 -6.97
C ARG A 354 -10.14 17.88 -5.93
N TYR A 355 -11.32 17.40 -6.34
CA TYR A 355 -12.46 17.20 -5.46
C TYR A 355 -12.39 15.85 -4.74
N PRO A 356 -12.36 15.85 -3.39
CA PRO A 356 -12.18 14.62 -2.61
C PRO A 356 -13.26 13.58 -2.87
N GLN A 357 -14.52 14.00 -3.08
CA GLN A 357 -15.66 13.10 -3.27
C GLN A 357 -15.55 12.31 -4.57
N ILE A 358 -15.12 12.98 -5.66
CA ILE A 358 -14.87 12.36 -6.96
C ILE A 358 -13.73 11.33 -6.83
N ARG A 359 -12.61 11.74 -6.21
CA ARG A 359 -11.46 10.89 -5.95
C ARG A 359 -11.83 9.64 -5.16
N TYR A 360 -12.60 9.80 -4.08
CA TYR A 360 -13.06 8.69 -3.24
C TYR A 360 -13.92 7.70 -4.03
N ALA A 361 -14.91 8.20 -4.78
CA ALA A 361 -15.79 7.36 -5.59
C ALA A 361 -15.00 6.58 -6.66
N ALA A 362 -14.02 7.22 -7.31
CA ALA A 362 -13.14 6.56 -8.27
C ALA A 362 -12.29 5.47 -7.63
N CYS A 363 -11.67 5.74 -6.47
CA CYS A 363 -10.92 4.74 -5.71
C CYS A 363 -11.79 3.55 -5.30
N LEU A 364 -13.03 3.83 -4.87
CA LEU A 364 -13.97 2.81 -4.43
C LEU A 364 -14.45 1.95 -5.59
N ALA A 365 -14.80 2.55 -6.72
CA ALA A 365 -15.15 1.84 -7.95
C ALA A 365 -14.01 0.91 -8.39
N LEU A 366 -12.78 1.44 -8.48
CA LEU A 366 -11.61 0.65 -8.86
C LEU A 366 -11.34 -0.51 -7.88
N SER A 367 -11.57 -0.31 -6.58
CA SER A 367 -11.39 -1.37 -5.57
C SER A 367 -12.35 -2.56 -5.76
N PHE A 368 -13.53 -2.34 -6.34
CA PHE A 368 -14.44 -3.42 -6.71
C PHE A 368 -13.95 -4.14 -7.96
N LEU A 369 -13.60 -3.39 -9.00
CA LEU A 369 -13.12 -3.94 -10.27
C LEU A 369 -11.81 -4.74 -10.11
N ALA A 370 -10.91 -4.27 -9.26
CA ALA A 370 -9.62 -4.92 -9.00
C ALA A 370 -9.75 -6.35 -8.45
N LYS A 371 -10.89 -6.74 -7.87
CA LYS A 371 -11.06 -8.10 -7.31
C LYS A 371 -11.06 -9.21 -8.36
N LYS A 372 -11.53 -8.94 -9.58
CA LYS A 372 -11.57 -9.91 -10.70
C LYS A 372 -10.66 -9.54 -11.87
N ASN A 373 -10.12 -8.33 -11.89
CA ASN A 373 -9.26 -7.83 -12.97
C ASN A 373 -7.86 -7.45 -12.43
N ARG A 374 -7.28 -8.30 -11.59
CA ARG A 374 -6.04 -7.96 -10.84
C ARG A 374 -4.86 -7.70 -11.77
N LYS A 375 -4.66 -8.59 -12.74
CA LYS A 375 -3.53 -8.52 -13.69
C LYS A 375 -3.67 -7.27 -14.56
N GLU A 376 -4.86 -7.03 -15.08
CA GLU A 376 -5.14 -5.92 -15.98
C GLU A 376 -5.04 -4.55 -15.27
N VAL A 377 -5.40 -4.48 -13.99
CA VAL A 377 -5.24 -3.26 -13.19
C VAL A 377 -3.77 -2.93 -13.01
N VAL A 378 -2.93 -3.92 -12.66
CA VAL A 378 -1.50 -3.71 -12.40
C VAL A 378 -0.67 -3.49 -13.67
N VAL A 379 -1.06 -4.08 -14.80
CA VAL A 379 -0.46 -3.79 -16.11
C VAL A 379 -0.77 -2.35 -16.55
N ASN A 380 -1.89 -1.77 -16.11
CA ASN A 380 -2.28 -0.42 -16.52
C ASN A 380 -1.46 0.66 -15.78
N ARG A 381 -0.44 1.18 -16.47
CA ARG A 381 0.45 2.21 -15.93
C ARG A 381 -0.28 3.47 -15.45
N ILE A 382 -1.29 3.95 -16.19
CA ILE A 382 -2.03 5.16 -15.85
C ILE A 382 -2.78 4.99 -14.52
N LEU A 383 -3.39 3.82 -14.31
CA LEU A 383 -4.03 3.47 -13.03
C LEU A 383 -3.00 3.39 -11.90
N MET A 384 -1.85 2.75 -12.11
CA MET A 384 -0.80 2.63 -11.09
C MET A 384 -0.25 4.01 -10.68
N TYR A 385 0.04 4.89 -11.63
CA TYR A 385 0.43 6.27 -11.33
C TYR A 385 -0.67 7.02 -10.57
N SER A 386 -1.93 6.85 -10.95
CA SER A 386 -3.05 7.50 -10.27
C SER A 386 -3.22 7.00 -8.83
N ILE A 387 -3.04 5.70 -8.59
CA ILE A 387 -3.00 5.11 -7.24
C ILE A 387 -1.87 5.72 -6.42
N ALA A 388 -0.64 5.78 -6.97
CA ALA A 388 0.50 6.40 -6.30
C ALA A 388 0.17 7.84 -5.90
N ARG A 389 -0.41 8.65 -6.79
CA ARG A 389 -0.82 10.03 -6.49
C ARG A 389 -1.89 10.14 -5.39
N VAL A 390 -2.83 9.19 -5.31
CA VAL A 390 -3.82 9.12 -4.22
C VAL A 390 -3.18 8.75 -2.88
N LEU A 391 -2.06 8.02 -2.88
CA LEU A 391 -1.32 7.75 -1.66
C LEU A 391 -0.61 9.02 -1.15
N GLU A 392 -0.02 9.78 -2.06
CA GLU A 392 0.85 10.94 -1.84
C GLU A 392 0.17 12.26 -1.41
N VAL A 393 -1.11 12.25 -1.06
CA VAL A 393 -1.96 13.45 -0.93
C VAL A 393 -1.43 14.52 0.03
N ASP A 394 -0.51 14.17 0.93
CA ASP A 394 -0.01 15.08 1.96
C ASP A 394 1.48 15.46 1.84
N LYS A 395 2.11 15.31 0.67
CA LYS A 395 3.55 15.62 0.53
C LYS A 395 3.94 17.05 0.93
N ASN A 396 3.01 18.01 0.82
CA ASN A 396 3.29 19.44 1.00
C ASN A 396 2.42 20.11 2.09
N GLY A 397 1.86 19.32 3.03
CA GLY A 397 0.90 19.84 4.02
C GLY A 397 -0.38 20.39 3.38
N ALA A 398 -0.68 20.00 2.14
CA ALA A 398 -1.88 20.43 1.43
C ALA A 398 -3.16 19.99 2.17
N LEU A 399 -3.07 18.90 2.93
CA LEU A 399 -4.18 18.37 3.72
C LEU A 399 -4.54 19.25 4.92
N GLU A 400 -3.64 20.13 5.36
CA GLU A 400 -3.89 21.09 6.46
C GLU A 400 -4.70 22.30 6.00
N ARG A 401 -4.69 22.60 4.69
CA ARG A 401 -5.39 23.75 4.10
C ARG A 401 -6.82 23.45 3.68
N VAL A 402 -7.22 22.18 3.68
CA VAL A 402 -8.56 21.74 3.28
C VAL A 402 -9.49 21.64 4.47
N SER A 403 -10.80 21.72 4.19
CA SER A 403 -11.81 21.59 5.23
C SER A 403 -11.67 20.26 5.99
N VAL A 404 -12.07 20.23 7.26
CA VAL A 404 -12.04 19.01 8.09
C VAL A 404 -12.83 17.87 7.43
N GLN A 405 -13.92 18.20 6.73
CA GLN A 405 -14.73 17.23 6.03
C GLN A 405 -14.00 16.66 4.80
N ASP A 406 -13.36 17.51 4.00
CA ASP A 406 -12.60 17.08 2.83
C ASP A 406 -11.37 16.26 3.23
N LYS A 407 -10.71 16.63 4.33
CA LYS A 407 -9.62 15.85 4.94
C LYS A 407 -10.06 14.42 5.22
N LYS A 408 -11.23 14.20 5.84
CA LYS A 408 -11.77 12.85 6.07
C LYS A 408 -11.99 12.06 4.77
N VAL A 409 -12.45 12.72 3.72
CA VAL A 409 -12.69 12.08 2.41
C VAL A 409 -11.37 11.73 1.70
N PHE A 410 -10.34 12.57 1.79
CA PHE A 410 -9.00 12.25 1.29
C PHE A 410 -8.39 11.05 2.02
N VAL A 411 -8.48 11.01 3.35
CA VAL A 411 -8.03 9.86 4.16
C VAL A 411 -8.82 8.60 3.78
N GLY A 412 -10.14 8.73 3.57
CA GLY A 412 -10.98 7.64 3.07
C GLY A 412 -10.53 7.11 1.70
N SER A 413 -10.14 8.00 0.79
CA SER A 413 -9.63 7.66 -0.55
C SER A 413 -8.32 6.90 -0.46
N ARG A 414 -7.39 7.39 0.37
CA ARG A 414 -6.10 6.74 0.65
C ARG A 414 -6.27 5.35 1.24
N LEU A 415 -7.12 5.21 2.26
CA LEU A 415 -7.43 3.89 2.85
C LEU A 415 -8.06 2.94 1.85
N CYS A 416 -8.89 3.44 0.93
CA CYS A 416 -9.47 2.63 -0.14
C CYS A 416 -8.38 2.13 -1.10
N ALA A 417 -7.48 3.01 -1.53
CA ALA A 417 -6.33 2.65 -2.36
C ALA A 417 -5.42 1.62 -1.66
N LEU A 418 -5.04 1.84 -0.41
CA LEU A 418 -4.23 0.90 0.37
C LEU A 418 -4.90 -0.47 0.53
N LYS A 419 -6.21 -0.52 0.83
CA LYS A 419 -6.94 -1.80 0.93
C LYS A 419 -6.97 -2.55 -0.40
N MET A 420 -7.10 -1.84 -1.52
CA MET A 420 -7.02 -2.41 -2.84
C MET A 420 -5.61 -2.94 -3.14
N MET A 421 -4.57 -2.17 -2.87
CA MET A 421 -3.17 -2.58 -3.05
C MET A 421 -2.81 -3.78 -2.16
N LEU A 422 -3.32 -3.84 -0.93
CA LEU A 422 -3.19 -4.99 -0.05
C LEU A 422 -3.88 -6.23 -0.63
N HIS A 423 -4.99 -6.07 -1.34
CA HIS A 423 -5.64 -7.19 -2.04
C HIS A 423 -4.81 -7.67 -3.24
N LEU A 424 -4.29 -6.74 -4.03
CA LEU A 424 -3.49 -7.04 -5.23
C LEU A 424 -2.16 -7.72 -4.87
N SER A 425 -1.44 -7.20 -3.87
CA SER A 425 -0.14 -7.73 -3.42
C SER A 425 -0.18 -9.16 -2.87
N LYS A 426 -1.36 -9.70 -2.52
CA LYS A 426 -1.49 -11.09 -2.04
C LYS A 426 -1.37 -12.14 -3.13
N ASN A 427 -1.55 -11.76 -4.40
CA ASN A 427 -1.43 -12.68 -5.51
C ASN A 427 0.01 -12.65 -6.06
N LYS A 428 0.65 -13.82 -6.21
CA LYS A 428 2.05 -13.96 -6.61
C LYS A 428 2.37 -13.19 -7.91
N ASP A 429 1.67 -13.51 -9.01
CA ASP A 429 1.90 -12.90 -10.32
C ASP A 429 1.76 -11.37 -10.28
N VAL A 430 0.73 -10.90 -9.59
CA VAL A 430 0.41 -9.47 -9.46
C VAL A 430 1.41 -8.77 -8.55
N SER A 431 1.88 -9.42 -7.48
CA SER A 431 2.85 -8.87 -6.53
C SER A 431 4.20 -8.61 -7.20
N VAL A 432 4.68 -9.54 -8.02
CA VAL A 432 5.92 -9.36 -8.78
C VAL A 432 5.82 -8.16 -9.71
N GLN A 433 4.68 -8.01 -10.40
CA GLN A 433 4.46 -6.86 -11.28
C GLN A 433 4.32 -5.54 -10.51
N LEU A 434 3.66 -5.55 -9.35
CA LEU A 434 3.55 -4.39 -8.47
C LEU A 434 4.92 -3.93 -7.97
N ALA A 435 5.79 -4.85 -7.55
CA ALA A 435 7.14 -4.53 -7.10
C ALA A 435 7.99 -3.90 -8.21
N LYS A 436 7.81 -4.33 -9.46
CA LYS A 436 8.46 -3.75 -10.65
C LYS A 436 7.89 -2.40 -11.09
N THR A 437 6.73 -2.00 -10.56
CA THR A 437 6.10 -0.72 -10.88
C THR A 437 6.63 0.35 -9.93
N GLU A 438 7.82 0.90 -10.23
CA GLU A 438 8.62 1.76 -9.33
C GLU A 438 7.83 2.85 -8.59
N CYS A 439 6.87 3.49 -9.24
CA CYS A 439 6.06 4.55 -8.62
C CYS A 439 5.23 4.06 -7.41
N ILE A 440 4.89 2.77 -7.35
CA ILE A 440 4.12 2.19 -6.25
C ILE A 440 4.98 2.00 -5.00
N PRO A 441 6.07 1.21 -4.99
CA PRO A 441 6.89 1.10 -3.79
C PRO A 441 7.50 2.44 -3.38
N ALA A 442 7.92 3.29 -4.33
CA ALA A 442 8.42 4.63 -4.01
C ALA A 442 7.37 5.48 -3.26
N ALA A 443 6.12 5.47 -3.72
CA ALA A 443 5.03 6.15 -3.03
C ALA A 443 4.77 5.55 -1.63
N LEU A 444 4.81 4.22 -1.48
CA LEU A 444 4.64 3.54 -0.19
C LEU A 444 5.75 3.93 0.81
N VAL A 445 7.01 3.95 0.37
CA VAL A 445 8.17 4.38 1.19
C VAL A 445 8.00 5.84 1.60
N GLN A 446 7.62 6.70 0.67
CA GLN A 446 7.53 8.13 0.93
C GLN A 446 6.43 8.51 1.93
N ILE A 447 5.32 7.79 1.95
CA ILE A 447 4.18 8.05 2.84
C ILE A 447 4.26 7.30 4.16
N ALA A 448 5.09 6.25 4.25
CA ALA A 448 5.28 5.52 5.48
C ALA A 448 5.73 6.49 6.60
N ASN A 449 5.23 6.27 7.82
CA ASN A 449 5.37 7.16 8.99
C ASN A 449 4.70 8.54 8.88
N LYS A 450 4.08 8.90 7.76
CA LYS A 450 3.41 10.21 7.59
C LYS A 450 1.88 10.13 7.60
N MET A 451 1.33 8.93 7.80
CA MET A 451 -0.10 8.69 7.77
C MET A 451 -0.64 8.32 9.14
N GLU A 452 -1.97 8.24 9.24
CA GLU A 452 -2.66 7.66 10.37
C GLU A 452 -2.19 6.21 10.58
N VAL A 453 -2.19 5.78 11.83
CA VAL A 453 -1.68 4.47 12.25
C VAL A 453 -2.29 3.32 11.44
N ALA A 454 -3.61 3.32 11.24
CA ALA A 454 -4.30 2.29 10.44
C ALA A 454 -3.85 2.26 8.96
N ALA A 455 -3.50 3.40 8.37
CA ALA A 455 -2.96 3.47 7.02
C ALA A 455 -1.50 2.99 6.97
N ASN A 456 -0.69 3.32 7.98
CA ASN A 456 0.68 2.82 8.10
C ASN A 456 0.72 1.29 8.20
N ILE A 457 -0.16 0.67 9.00
CA ILE A 457 -0.26 -0.80 9.09
C ILE A 457 -0.49 -1.42 7.70
N LEU A 458 -1.44 -0.86 6.93
CA LEU A 458 -1.72 -1.35 5.58
C LEU A 458 -0.53 -1.14 4.64
N CYS A 459 0.15 0.01 4.74
CA CYS A 459 1.33 0.34 3.94
C CYS A 459 2.44 -0.69 4.15
N ILE A 460 2.81 -0.93 5.41
CA ILE A 460 3.87 -1.88 5.74
C ILE A 460 3.45 -3.32 5.40
N ALA A 461 2.19 -3.70 5.63
CA ALA A 461 1.69 -5.01 5.21
C ALA A 461 1.75 -5.23 3.69
N ILE A 462 1.55 -4.17 2.87
CA ILE A 462 1.78 -4.27 1.43
C ILE A 462 3.26 -4.54 1.15
N MET A 463 4.18 -3.78 1.75
CA MET A 463 5.63 -4.00 1.60
C MET A 463 6.04 -5.42 2.02
N THR A 464 5.47 -5.96 3.12
CA THR A 464 5.69 -7.35 3.54
C THR A 464 5.26 -8.35 2.47
N ASN A 465 4.11 -8.15 1.81
CA ASN A 465 3.68 -9.03 0.73
C ASN A 465 4.56 -8.90 -0.52
N LEU A 466 5.02 -7.69 -0.85
CA LEU A 466 5.92 -7.46 -1.99
C LEU A 466 7.27 -8.15 -1.77
N THR A 467 7.81 -8.10 -0.56
CA THR A 467 9.10 -8.72 -0.19
C THR A 467 9.05 -10.24 -0.07
N ARG A 468 7.85 -10.85 0.08
CA ARG A 468 7.69 -12.31 0.20
C ARG A 468 8.27 -13.08 -0.99
N HIS A 469 8.33 -12.46 -2.18
CA HIS A 469 8.83 -13.10 -3.38
C HIS A 469 10.32 -12.79 -3.59
N PRO A 470 11.21 -13.79 -3.62
CA PRO A 470 12.66 -13.56 -3.75
C PRO A 470 13.06 -12.75 -5.00
N GLU A 471 12.31 -12.89 -6.09
CA GLU A 471 12.50 -12.12 -7.34
C GLU A 471 12.35 -10.60 -7.14
N ASN A 472 11.62 -10.17 -6.11
CA ASN A 472 11.39 -8.76 -5.82
C ASN A 472 12.48 -8.18 -4.91
N SER A 473 13.16 -8.99 -4.10
CA SER A 473 14.03 -8.52 -3.01
C SER A 473 15.11 -7.56 -3.49
N VAL A 474 15.83 -7.92 -4.56
CA VAL A 474 16.92 -7.09 -5.10
C VAL A 474 16.39 -5.75 -5.63
N GLY A 475 15.29 -5.77 -6.37
CA GLY A 475 14.68 -4.56 -6.92
C GLY A 475 14.13 -3.64 -5.82
N LEU A 476 13.49 -4.22 -4.81
CA LEU A 476 12.93 -3.49 -3.67
C LEU A 476 14.03 -2.88 -2.78
N CYS A 477 15.12 -3.59 -2.51
CA CYS A 477 16.23 -3.05 -1.70
C CYS A 477 16.88 -1.82 -2.33
N ARG A 478 16.90 -1.72 -3.67
CA ARG A 478 17.40 -0.55 -4.39
C ARG A 478 16.50 0.68 -4.31
N ILE A 479 15.30 0.56 -3.73
CA ILE A 479 14.38 1.68 -3.58
C ILE A 479 14.81 2.49 -2.36
N ASP A 480 15.26 3.71 -2.62
CA ASP A 480 15.81 4.62 -1.62
C ASP A 480 14.91 4.73 -0.39
N GLY A 481 15.48 4.42 0.77
CA GLY A 481 14.82 4.53 2.06
C GLY A 481 13.86 3.40 2.42
N LEU A 482 13.65 2.37 1.58
CA LEU A 482 12.78 1.24 1.92
C LEU A 482 13.23 0.58 3.24
N VAL A 483 14.50 0.16 3.31
CA VAL A 483 15.03 -0.52 4.50
C VAL A 483 15.02 0.42 5.70
N SER A 484 15.37 1.70 5.51
CA SER A 484 15.32 2.72 6.57
C SER A 484 13.92 2.91 7.14
N VAL A 485 12.88 2.91 6.30
CA VAL A 485 11.48 2.95 6.72
C VAL A 485 11.12 1.71 7.53
N LEU A 486 11.50 0.51 7.08
CA LEU A 486 11.25 -0.72 7.84
C LEU A 486 11.97 -0.70 9.21
N VAL A 487 13.22 -0.25 9.24
CA VAL A 487 14.00 -0.07 10.49
C VAL A 487 13.30 0.90 11.43
N SER A 488 12.81 2.04 10.94
CA SER A 488 12.12 3.02 11.76
C SER A 488 10.85 2.50 12.44
N HIS A 489 10.17 1.52 11.83
CA HIS A 489 8.97 0.89 12.41
C HIS A 489 9.28 -0.18 13.45
N ILE A 490 10.48 -0.76 13.44
CA ILE A 490 10.90 -1.77 14.43
C ILE A 490 11.73 -1.16 15.56
N MET A 491 12.29 0.03 15.34
CA MET A 491 12.93 0.79 16.39
C MET A 491 11.87 1.31 17.35
N PRO A 492 12.10 1.21 18.67
CA PRO A 492 11.25 1.88 19.62
C PRO A 492 11.35 3.37 19.36
N VAL A 493 10.21 4.00 19.10
CA VAL A 493 10.11 5.45 19.13
C VAL A 493 10.63 5.86 20.50
N ALA A 494 11.69 6.66 20.55
CA ALA A 494 12.13 7.26 21.79
C ALA A 494 10.93 8.03 22.32
N SER A 495 10.21 7.44 23.27
CA SER A 495 9.07 8.09 23.89
C SER A 495 9.66 9.35 24.48
N ASN A 496 9.27 10.51 23.95
CA ASN A 496 9.35 11.74 24.72
C ASN A 496 8.74 11.39 26.10
N ASN A 497 9.38 11.84 27.19
CA ASN A 497 9.26 11.38 28.59
C ASN A 497 7.85 11.19 29.20
N ASP A 498 6.77 11.35 28.44
CA ASP A 498 5.38 11.21 28.87
C ASP A 498 4.92 9.76 29.05
N GLY A 499 5.81 8.77 28.94
CA GLY A 499 5.63 7.38 29.41
C GLY A 499 4.44 6.58 28.88
N SER A 500 3.62 7.12 27.97
CA SER A 500 2.26 6.62 27.72
C SER A 500 1.98 6.15 26.29
N ASN A 501 2.86 6.41 25.31
CA ASN A 501 2.52 6.24 23.88
C ASN A 501 3.43 5.31 23.05
N GLY A 502 4.45 4.69 23.64
CA GLY A 502 5.43 3.86 22.88
C GLY A 502 4.85 2.55 22.34
N ASP A 503 4.11 1.82 23.17
CA ASP A 503 3.68 0.43 22.90
C ASP A 503 2.17 0.30 22.65
N THR A 504 1.62 1.15 21.79
CA THR A 504 0.24 0.91 21.33
C THR A 504 0.18 -0.40 20.53
N ALA A 505 -0.91 -1.16 20.67
CA ALA A 505 -1.10 -2.43 19.96
C ALA A 505 -0.97 -2.27 18.43
N ASP A 506 -1.35 -1.10 17.91
CA ASP A 506 -1.23 -0.78 16.49
C ASP A 506 0.23 -0.56 16.05
N ASN A 507 1.06 0.10 16.87
CA ASN A 507 2.51 0.22 16.61
C ASN A 507 3.18 -1.16 16.60
N GLN A 508 2.74 -2.07 17.48
CA GLN A 508 3.23 -3.45 17.51
C GLN A 508 2.87 -4.22 16.22
N GLU A 509 1.71 -3.96 15.63
CA GLU A 509 1.33 -4.59 14.35
C GLU A 509 2.20 -4.07 13.18
N CYS A 510 2.48 -2.75 13.14
CA CYS A 510 3.44 -2.18 12.19
C CYS A 510 4.84 -2.79 12.34
N ALA A 511 5.36 -2.85 13.58
CA ALA A 511 6.67 -3.42 13.87
C ALA A 511 6.75 -4.88 13.44
N LYS A 512 5.70 -5.67 13.69
CA LYS A 512 5.61 -7.06 13.25
C LYS A 512 5.66 -7.19 11.72
N CYS A 513 4.84 -6.41 11.00
CA CYS A 513 4.87 -6.44 9.53
C CYS A 513 6.23 -6.02 8.97
N ALA A 514 6.88 -5.02 9.59
CA ALA A 514 8.21 -4.57 9.19
C ALA A 514 9.28 -5.64 9.43
N LEU A 515 9.24 -6.35 10.57
CA LEU A 515 10.13 -7.48 10.83
C LEU A 515 9.95 -8.61 9.80
N TYR A 516 8.72 -8.96 9.45
CA TYR A 516 8.48 -9.95 8.39
C TYR A 516 9.03 -9.50 7.03
N ALA A 517 8.94 -8.21 6.70
CA ALA A 517 9.53 -7.69 5.47
C ALA A 517 11.07 -7.79 5.49
N LEU A 518 11.71 -7.44 6.61
CA LEU A 518 13.16 -7.55 6.79
C LEU A 518 13.63 -9.01 6.76
N GLN A 519 12.88 -9.92 7.39
CA GLN A 519 13.12 -11.35 7.33
C GLN A 519 13.09 -11.84 5.88
N ASN A 520 12.05 -11.49 5.11
CA ASN A 520 11.94 -11.86 3.70
C ASN A 520 13.13 -11.35 2.85
N LEU A 521 13.53 -10.09 3.06
CA LEU A 521 14.68 -9.50 2.36
C LEU A 521 15.98 -10.23 2.73
N SER A 522 16.21 -10.52 4.02
CA SER A 522 17.43 -11.19 4.48
C SER A 522 17.61 -12.62 3.91
N CYS A 523 16.53 -13.27 3.47
CA CYS A 523 16.62 -14.57 2.81
C CYS A 523 17.42 -14.51 1.50
N THR A 524 17.45 -13.37 0.81
CA THR A 524 18.13 -13.20 -0.48
C THR A 524 19.62 -12.91 -0.28
N GLY A 525 20.47 -13.88 -0.63
CA GLY A 525 21.93 -13.81 -0.40
C GLY A 525 22.61 -12.54 -0.94
N SER A 526 22.25 -12.10 -2.15
CA SER A 526 22.91 -10.97 -2.82
C SER A 526 22.73 -9.60 -2.16
N ILE A 527 21.80 -9.47 -1.20
CA ILE A 527 21.53 -8.20 -0.50
C ILE A 527 21.86 -8.27 1.00
N ARG A 528 22.33 -9.42 1.52
CA ARG A 528 22.61 -9.59 2.96
C ARG A 528 23.67 -8.62 3.47
N GLN A 529 24.74 -8.43 2.70
CA GLN A 529 25.80 -7.49 3.05
C GLN A 529 25.29 -6.03 3.10
N GLU A 530 24.49 -5.63 2.12
CA GLU A 530 23.87 -4.31 2.07
C GLU A 530 22.92 -4.08 3.26
N LEU A 531 22.10 -5.08 3.58
CA LEU A 531 21.21 -5.06 4.74
C LEU A 531 22.00 -4.92 6.05
N ALA A 532 23.00 -5.76 6.29
CA ALA A 532 23.79 -5.72 7.53
C ALA A 532 24.51 -4.38 7.74
N ASN A 533 24.91 -3.71 6.65
CA ASN A 533 25.52 -2.38 6.68
C ASN A 533 24.49 -1.24 6.76
N THR A 534 23.19 -1.53 6.73
CA THR A 534 22.15 -0.51 6.88
C THR A 534 22.17 0.06 8.31
N PRO A 535 22.24 1.40 8.48
CA PRO A 535 22.30 2.03 9.79
C PRO A 535 21.18 1.57 10.72
N ASN A 536 21.56 1.22 11.96
CA ASN A 536 20.68 0.78 13.03
C ASN A 536 19.92 -0.53 12.80
N LEU A 537 20.03 -1.20 11.64
CA LEU A 537 19.27 -2.44 11.39
C LEU A 537 19.63 -3.52 12.41
N LEU A 538 20.91 -3.86 12.55
CA LEU A 538 21.35 -4.92 13.45
C LEU A 538 20.98 -4.59 14.91
N ALA A 539 21.22 -3.37 15.37
CA ALA A 539 20.83 -2.93 16.71
C ALA A 539 19.31 -3.05 16.95
N ALA A 540 18.50 -2.69 15.95
CA ALA A 540 17.05 -2.82 16.02
C ALA A 540 16.60 -4.29 16.04
N LEU A 541 17.19 -5.15 15.21
CA LEU A 541 16.93 -6.60 15.22
C LEU A 541 17.32 -7.22 16.56
N THR A 542 18.51 -6.93 17.08
CA THR A 542 18.98 -7.38 18.40
C THR A 542 18.00 -6.99 19.51
N LYS A 543 17.54 -5.73 19.52
CA LYS A 543 16.57 -5.28 20.52
C LYS A 543 15.23 -6.00 20.42
N ASN A 544 14.73 -6.26 19.20
CA ASN A 544 13.47 -6.98 19.00
C ASN A 544 13.59 -8.48 19.29
N ALA A 545 14.76 -9.09 19.07
CA ALA A 545 15.03 -10.48 19.46
C ALA A 545 14.94 -10.70 20.98
N PHE A 546 15.19 -9.66 21.78
CA PHE A 546 15.08 -9.73 23.24
C PHE A 546 13.64 -9.50 23.78
N LYS A 547 12.66 -9.16 22.91
CA LYS A 547 11.27 -8.90 23.31
C LYS A 547 10.46 -10.19 23.49
N THR A 548 10.60 -10.84 24.63
CA THR A 548 9.89 -12.09 24.96
C THR A 548 8.36 -11.94 25.01
N GLN A 549 7.84 -10.74 25.27
CA GLN A 549 6.39 -10.46 25.29
C GLN A 549 5.73 -10.51 23.89
N HIS A 550 6.52 -10.49 22.83
CA HIS A 550 6.05 -10.51 21.44
C HIS A 550 6.75 -11.62 20.65
N PRO A 551 6.39 -12.90 20.88
CA PRO A 551 7.12 -14.04 20.32
C PRO A 551 7.20 -14.01 18.79
N GLU A 552 6.15 -13.56 18.09
CA GLU A 552 6.15 -13.40 16.62
C GLU A 552 7.25 -12.41 16.15
N GLN A 553 7.42 -11.29 16.87
CA GLN A 553 8.44 -10.29 16.56
C GLN A 553 9.84 -10.81 16.92
N GLN A 554 9.99 -11.43 18.09
CA GLN A 554 11.24 -12.05 18.54
C GLN A 554 11.76 -13.06 17.51
N LEU A 555 10.91 -13.99 17.07
CA LEU A 555 11.30 -15.03 16.12
C LEU A 555 11.65 -14.44 14.75
N SER A 556 10.88 -13.48 14.25
CA SER A 556 11.18 -12.84 12.96
C SER A 556 12.50 -12.06 13.00
N ALA A 557 12.80 -11.39 14.11
CA ALA A 557 14.09 -10.73 14.32
C ALA A 557 15.25 -11.73 14.38
N LEU A 558 15.10 -12.85 15.08
CA LEU A 558 16.11 -13.91 15.15
C LEU A 558 16.35 -14.58 13.79
N HIS A 559 15.30 -14.88 13.03
CA HIS A 559 15.45 -15.38 11.67
C HIS A 559 16.20 -14.39 10.77
N SER A 560 15.93 -13.08 10.91
CA SER A 560 16.66 -12.06 10.17
C SER A 560 18.15 -12.05 10.55
N LEU A 561 18.49 -12.11 11.84
CA LEU A 561 19.88 -12.20 12.31
C LEU A 561 20.58 -13.46 11.81
N LYS A 562 19.91 -14.62 11.88
CA LYS A 562 20.41 -15.89 11.35
C LYS A 562 20.73 -15.77 9.87
N ASN A 563 19.76 -15.31 9.07
CA ASN A 563 19.93 -15.15 7.62
C ASN A 563 21.09 -14.20 7.27
N LEU A 564 21.26 -13.11 8.02
CA LEU A 564 22.38 -12.19 7.82
C LEU A 564 23.73 -12.83 8.21
N SER A 565 23.76 -13.70 9.21
CA SER A 565 24.99 -14.41 9.65
C SER A 565 25.48 -15.48 8.67
N ASP A 566 24.60 -15.97 7.79
CA ASP A 566 24.96 -16.92 6.73
C ASP A 566 25.90 -16.29 5.67
N ASP A 567 26.05 -14.96 5.65
CA ASP A 567 27.03 -14.26 4.80
C ASP A 567 28.32 -13.96 5.61
N PRO A 568 29.48 -14.53 5.23
CA PRO A 568 30.74 -14.34 5.97
C PRO A 568 31.19 -12.87 6.03
N PHE A 569 30.80 -12.03 5.05
CA PHE A 569 31.16 -10.61 5.05
C PHE A 569 30.46 -9.83 6.18
N ASN A 570 29.39 -10.38 6.75
CA ASN A 570 28.65 -9.75 7.85
C ASN A 570 29.24 -10.06 9.23
N LEU A 571 30.18 -11.00 9.34
CA LEU A 571 30.75 -11.42 10.62
C LEU A 571 31.26 -10.24 11.45
N VAL A 572 32.07 -9.37 10.84
CA VAL A 572 32.67 -8.22 11.52
C VAL A 572 31.58 -7.24 11.96
N THR A 573 30.62 -6.93 11.08
CA THR A 573 29.53 -5.98 11.38
C THR A 573 28.63 -6.51 12.50
N MET A 574 28.28 -7.81 12.49
CA MET A 574 27.46 -8.43 13.52
C MET A 574 28.16 -8.50 14.88
N THR A 575 29.43 -8.92 14.91
CA THR A 575 30.20 -9.03 16.17
C THR A 575 30.54 -7.67 16.78
N ASN A 576 30.73 -6.64 15.94
CA ASN A 576 30.94 -5.26 16.40
C ASN A 576 29.65 -4.52 16.78
N THR A 577 28.47 -5.03 16.41
CA THR A 577 27.20 -4.39 16.78
C THR A 577 26.98 -4.55 18.29
N PRO A 578 26.87 -3.44 19.04
CA PRO A 578 26.70 -3.50 20.49
C PRO A 578 25.52 -4.35 20.91
N GLY A 579 25.76 -5.28 21.84
CA GLY A 579 24.73 -6.16 22.38
C GLY A 579 24.33 -7.34 21.49
N CYS A 580 24.71 -7.40 20.21
CA CYS A 580 24.27 -8.47 19.31
C CYS A 580 24.69 -9.86 19.81
N THR A 581 25.99 -10.07 20.04
CA THR A 581 26.50 -11.33 20.60
C THR A 581 25.99 -11.61 22.01
N ALA A 582 25.89 -10.58 22.86
CA ALA A 582 25.39 -10.71 24.22
C ALA A 582 23.92 -11.17 24.26
N THR A 583 23.08 -10.61 23.39
CA THR A 583 21.67 -11.02 23.23
C THR A 583 21.55 -12.44 22.73
N LEU A 584 22.35 -12.84 21.73
CA LEU A 584 22.35 -14.22 21.24
C LEU A 584 22.77 -15.21 22.33
N LEU A 585 23.81 -14.91 23.11
CA LEU A 585 24.23 -15.74 24.25
C LEU A 585 23.17 -15.81 25.35
N ALA A 586 22.52 -14.69 25.66
CA ALA A 586 21.44 -14.67 26.64
C ALA A 586 20.27 -15.55 26.20
N LEU A 587 19.83 -15.44 24.94
CA LEU A 587 18.74 -16.24 24.39
C LEU A 587 19.11 -17.72 24.21
N ALA A 588 20.37 -18.03 23.88
CA ALA A 588 20.86 -19.41 23.82
C ALA A 588 20.83 -20.12 25.19
N ASN A 589 20.98 -19.35 26.28
CA ASN A 589 20.88 -19.85 27.65
C ASN A 589 19.45 -19.76 28.23
N ASP A 590 18.53 -19.10 27.53
CA ASP A 590 17.14 -18.93 27.97
C ASP A 590 16.25 -20.07 27.42
N GLY A 591 15.80 -20.94 28.32
CA GLY A 591 14.92 -22.06 27.99
C GLY A 591 13.43 -21.71 27.86
N THR A 592 13.04 -20.43 27.99
CA THR A 592 11.61 -20.04 27.96
C THR A 592 10.96 -20.22 26.59
N ASN A 593 11.70 -20.01 25.50
CA ASN A 593 11.23 -20.19 24.12
C ASN A 593 12.24 -21.06 23.34
N ALA A 594 11.95 -22.36 23.25
CA ALA A 594 12.84 -23.35 22.62
C ALA A 594 13.22 -22.99 21.17
N MET A 595 12.30 -22.40 20.40
CA MET A 595 12.59 -21.99 19.02
C MET A 595 13.53 -20.78 18.98
N ALA A 596 13.33 -19.81 19.88
CA ALA A 596 14.24 -18.67 19.99
C ALA A 596 15.64 -19.11 20.44
N GLN A 597 15.71 -20.02 21.42
CA GLN A 597 16.94 -20.64 21.88
C GLN A 597 17.69 -21.35 20.74
N TYR A 598 16.98 -22.18 19.98
CA TYR A 598 17.53 -22.88 18.83
C TYR A 598 18.11 -21.92 17.78
N LEU A 599 17.34 -20.90 17.37
CA LEU A 599 17.81 -19.90 16.39
C LEU A 599 19.02 -19.11 16.89
N ALA A 600 19.05 -18.80 18.19
CA ALA A 600 20.19 -18.11 18.80
C ALA A 600 21.46 -18.99 18.80
N CYS A 601 21.33 -20.27 19.17
CA CYS A 601 22.42 -21.24 19.10
C CYS A 601 22.92 -21.45 17.66
N ASP A 602 22.01 -21.59 16.69
CA ASP A 602 22.34 -21.75 15.27
C ASP A 602 23.10 -20.54 14.73
N THR A 603 22.63 -19.33 15.04
CA THR A 603 23.32 -18.07 14.68
C THR A 603 24.73 -18.02 15.28
N LEU A 604 24.89 -18.38 16.57
CA LEU A 604 26.21 -18.41 17.23
C LEU A 604 27.15 -19.46 16.62
N ALA A 605 26.62 -20.64 16.26
CA ALA A 605 27.40 -21.68 15.60
C ALA A 605 27.92 -21.22 14.24
N THR A 606 27.08 -20.56 13.43
CA THR A 606 27.48 -19.96 12.14
C THR A 606 28.57 -18.90 12.33
N LEU A 607 28.41 -17.98 13.29
CA LEU A 607 29.45 -16.96 13.57
C LEU A 607 30.77 -17.60 14.05
N SER A 608 30.70 -18.62 14.90
CA SER A 608 31.87 -19.37 15.36
C SER A 608 32.59 -20.07 14.21
N HIS A 609 31.84 -20.71 13.30
CA HIS A 609 32.39 -21.32 12.10
C HIS A 609 33.17 -20.30 11.25
N TRP A 610 32.61 -19.13 11.00
CA TRP A 610 33.32 -18.08 10.24
C TRP A 610 34.60 -17.59 10.93
N LEU A 611 34.58 -17.44 12.27
CA LEU A 611 35.78 -17.07 13.03
C LEU A 611 36.89 -18.14 12.91
N LEU A 612 36.53 -19.42 12.98
CA LEU A 612 37.47 -20.54 12.80
C LEU A 612 38.05 -20.55 11.38
N THR A 613 37.21 -20.36 10.36
CA THR A 613 37.63 -20.29 8.95
C THR A 613 38.61 -19.13 8.71
N LEU A 614 38.35 -17.95 9.28
CA LEU A 614 39.27 -16.81 9.20
C LEU A 614 40.59 -17.05 9.93
N SER A 615 40.55 -17.70 11.09
CA SER A 615 41.74 -18.07 11.86
C SER A 615 42.62 -19.07 11.09
N ALA A 616 42.01 -20.11 10.52
CA ALA A 616 42.69 -21.12 9.71
C ALA A 616 43.33 -20.52 8.45
N ALA A 617 42.60 -19.63 7.76
CA ALA A 617 43.12 -18.93 6.58
C ALA A 617 44.35 -18.06 6.90
N LYS A 618 44.39 -17.42 8.07
CA LYS A 618 45.55 -16.64 8.54
C LYS A 618 46.76 -17.54 8.79
N THR A 619 46.56 -18.71 9.38
CA THR A 619 47.63 -19.69 9.64
C THR A 619 48.19 -20.25 8.32
N ARG A 620 47.34 -20.63 7.36
CA ARG A 620 47.78 -21.11 6.04
C ARG A 620 48.66 -20.08 5.32
N ARG A 621 48.24 -18.80 5.27
CA ARG A 621 49.04 -17.71 4.67
C ARG A 621 50.37 -17.45 5.39
N LYS A 622 50.47 -17.77 6.69
CA LYS A 622 51.73 -17.66 7.42
C LYS A 622 52.69 -18.76 6.99
N ILE A 623 52.21 -20.00 6.90
CA ILE A 623 52.99 -21.16 6.44
C ILE A 623 53.48 -20.95 4.98
N GLU A 624 52.61 -20.45 4.10
CA GLU A 624 52.96 -20.11 2.71
C GLU A 624 54.07 -19.04 2.62
N LYS A 625 54.07 -18.05 3.53
CA LYS A 625 55.10 -17.00 3.58
C LYS A 625 56.43 -17.49 4.17
N ASP A 626 56.37 -18.44 5.08
CA ASP A 626 57.56 -18.98 5.77
C ASP A 626 58.29 -20.05 4.94
N GLY A 627 57.90 -20.27 3.66
CA GLY A 627 58.68 -21.07 2.69
C GLY A 627 58.49 -22.59 2.76
N GLY A 628 57.47 -23.09 3.46
CA GLY A 628 57.16 -24.52 3.54
C GLY A 628 56.42 -25.06 2.31
N LEU A 629 56.95 -24.85 1.10
CA LEU A 629 56.27 -25.12 -0.17
C LEU A 629 56.90 -26.24 -1.02
N GLU A 630 57.40 -27.29 -0.37
CA GLU A 630 57.75 -28.53 -1.07
C GLU A 630 56.81 -29.64 -0.56
N ASP A 631 56.06 -30.27 -1.48
CA ASP A 631 55.26 -31.51 -1.32
C ASP A 631 53.79 -31.50 -0.83
N ARG A 632 52.90 -30.58 -1.29
CA ARG A 632 51.44 -30.79 -1.12
C ARG A 632 50.63 -30.75 -2.41
N LYS A 633 50.52 -31.92 -3.04
CA LYS A 633 49.58 -32.20 -4.15
C LYS A 633 48.24 -32.83 -3.72
N GLU A 634 47.99 -33.05 -2.43
CA GLU A 634 46.79 -33.78 -1.93
C GLU A 634 45.65 -32.88 -1.39
N GLU A 635 45.76 -31.54 -1.39
CA GLU A 635 44.78 -30.65 -0.71
C GLU A 635 43.60 -30.15 -1.57
N GLU A 636 43.24 -30.83 -2.65
CA GLU A 636 42.08 -30.40 -3.47
C GLU A 636 40.72 -30.97 -3.01
N GLU A 637 40.69 -32.04 -2.21
CA GLU A 637 39.45 -32.64 -1.67
C GLU A 637 38.85 -31.90 -0.46
N ASP A 638 39.60 -31.02 0.20
CA ASP A 638 39.16 -30.34 1.43
C ASP A 638 38.33 -29.07 1.16
N LYS A 639 38.09 -28.73 -0.12
CA LYS A 639 37.32 -27.55 -0.54
C LYS A 639 35.80 -27.68 -0.33
N ASP A 640 35.29 -28.89 -0.05
CA ASP A 640 33.84 -29.14 0.03
C ASP A 640 33.30 -29.35 1.47
N LEU A 641 34.18 -29.43 2.48
CA LEU A 641 33.77 -29.54 3.89
C LEU A 641 33.11 -28.26 4.43
N GLY A 642 33.26 -27.12 3.76
CA GLY A 642 32.71 -25.82 4.16
C GLY A 642 31.28 -25.52 3.70
N ARG A 643 30.65 -26.37 2.86
CA ARG A 643 29.30 -26.14 2.31
C ARG A 643 28.17 -26.92 2.98
N ARG A 644 28.43 -27.61 4.10
CA ARG A 644 27.38 -28.25 4.90
C ARG A 644 26.75 -27.32 5.94
N THR A 645 26.48 -26.06 5.57
CA THR A 645 25.41 -25.33 6.25
C THR A 645 24.11 -25.99 5.83
N PHE A 646 23.38 -26.59 6.79
CA PHE A 646 22.07 -27.20 6.61
C PHE A 646 21.22 -26.37 5.63
N GLN A 647 21.13 -26.82 4.38
CA GLN A 647 20.19 -26.29 3.40
C GLN A 647 18.79 -26.81 3.75
N THR A 648 18.29 -26.48 4.93
CA THR A 648 16.86 -26.58 5.17
C THR A 648 16.26 -25.41 4.41
N LEU A 649 15.82 -25.68 3.18
CA LEU A 649 15.13 -24.72 2.33
C LEU A 649 13.85 -24.28 3.06
N THR A 650 13.91 -23.16 3.76
CA THR A 650 12.82 -22.64 4.58
C THR A 650 11.54 -22.38 3.79
N TRP A 651 11.54 -22.41 2.45
CA TRP A 651 10.33 -22.22 1.64
C TRP A 651 9.36 -23.41 1.72
N GLU A 652 9.84 -24.64 1.97
CA GLU A 652 8.97 -25.83 2.06
C GLU A 652 8.07 -25.79 3.29
N MET A 653 8.44 -25.06 4.33
CA MET A 653 7.59 -24.84 5.52
C MET A 653 6.44 -23.84 5.28
N TRP A 654 6.36 -23.21 4.11
CA TRP A 654 5.39 -22.14 3.80
C TRP A 654 4.34 -22.53 2.75
N ALA A 655 4.46 -23.73 2.15
CA ALA A 655 3.46 -24.35 1.28
C ALA A 655 2.51 -25.21 2.12
#